data_AF-R6XB67-F1
#
_entry.id   AF-R6XB67-F1
#
_cell.length_a   1.000
_cell.length_b   1.000
_cell.length_c   1.000
_cell.angle_alpha   90.00
_cell.angle_beta   90.00
_cell.angle_gamma   90.00
#
_symmetry.space_group_name_H-M   'P 1'
#
loop_
_entity.id
_entity.type
_entity.pdbx_description
1 polymer ?
#
loop_
_entity_poly.entity_id
_entity_poly.type
_entity_poly.pdbx_seq_one_letter_code
_entity_poly.pdbx_strand_id
1 'polypeptide(L)'
;MENLISGRTYRIETGVPIEKSFKTANNDRPDGLADGKTASLDYSDGAWCRFYRGLSRSVTVDLDGEKSIDGFEITFLQNKSAGIYTPERVELYVSENGDDFMLAYTVESLVSPSSSEVTYSPFRLTDAAKYRARFVKLTFGTDVFAFACGFCVYGGECDGSELPFVPENAKNDCRAMLPKADGFSSTVIIYNGYWDSTMNYSESYVRSTAEMLLPYVGYIGGDGEVYDTMFDSVVFLLLQSRSPSGGKTVFFSNGDGNATVKSDFDYFADNLFANGVNMDALDEAFGIVKKQLNLSDDRKLNVSVQLPYVYKTDLPFGDINGDGADEKAETPDERLAIYEYYVDMISARFASRDYKNITLAAFYQGCEGVPVAMSDDEYGLFRLVNEMLHKKGFRATWIPCFLGTGFDRWKELGFDYAYLQPNYMFHDWQPDSLAEFAEIIGKYGLGAEIEINHTCVLPKSPLFERDRQKYIDYLDYGAKYGYMNAALAFYQGAGPGSMYTAALSGDWRVRNLYDRTYRFIKGIYDPETEKTEEVTILKSIEEKAKAAVGQVKDTAIKAAGQAVDTAEQVRELAGEKVKLAKAYAGMKAKEAKDYAGEKAKLAKAYADVKAKQVREKATVLAGAAVEKGRETAAKLKELPEDKKLALVGAIGAVAAVISAFSGGERKK
;
A
#
# COMPACT_ATOMS: atom_id res chain seq x y z
N MET A 1 -52.90 1.45 22.13
CA MET A 1 -51.83 0.44 22.19
C MET A 1 -50.87 0.82 23.30
N GLU A 2 -50.59 -0.11 24.20
CA GLU A 2 -49.58 0.06 25.25
C GLU A 2 -48.20 -0.29 24.68
N ASN A 3 -47.18 0.54 24.94
CA ASN A 3 -45.80 0.20 24.58
C ASN A 3 -45.21 -0.71 25.66
N LEU A 4 -45.10 -2.00 25.36
CA LEU A 4 -44.67 -3.03 26.29
C LEU A 4 -43.20 -2.91 26.72
N ILE A 5 -42.38 -2.17 25.96
CA ILE A 5 -40.93 -2.03 26.21
C ILE A 5 -40.53 -0.69 26.81
N SER A 6 -41.50 0.21 27.06
CA SER A 6 -41.23 1.55 27.59
C SER A 6 -40.41 1.51 28.89
N GLY A 7 -39.22 2.12 28.89
CA GLY A 7 -38.32 2.20 30.05
C GLY A 7 -37.64 0.88 30.44
N ARG A 8 -37.75 -0.17 29.62
CA ARG A 8 -37.05 -1.45 29.85
C ARG A 8 -35.61 -1.40 29.33
N THR A 9 -34.75 -2.19 29.96
CA THR A 9 -33.39 -2.44 29.48
C THR A 9 -33.38 -3.51 28.40
N TYR A 10 -32.33 -3.53 27.58
CA TYR A 10 -32.20 -4.47 26.48
C TYR A 10 -30.74 -4.82 26.20
N ARG A 11 -30.52 -5.94 25.51
CA ARG A 11 -29.20 -6.40 25.04
C ARG A 11 -29.04 -6.07 23.56
N ILE A 12 -27.87 -5.56 23.18
CA ILE A 12 -27.53 -5.28 21.77
C ILE A 12 -26.40 -6.21 21.35
N GLU A 13 -26.59 -6.89 20.21
CA GLU A 13 -25.61 -7.76 19.58
C GLU A 13 -25.32 -7.29 18.16
N THR A 14 -24.06 -7.42 17.72
CA THR A 14 -23.66 -7.13 16.33
C THR A 14 -23.81 -8.38 15.47
N GLY A 15 -24.10 -8.20 14.18
CA GLY A 15 -24.17 -9.32 13.23
C GLY A 15 -22.84 -10.03 13.01
N VAL A 16 -21.74 -9.29 13.16
CA VAL A 16 -20.35 -9.77 13.13
C VAL A 16 -19.48 -9.03 14.14
N PRO A 17 -18.39 -9.64 14.63
CA PRO A 17 -17.47 -8.98 15.56
C PRO A 17 -16.76 -7.78 14.91
N ILE A 18 -16.65 -6.67 15.65
CA ILE A 18 -16.01 -5.41 15.21
C ILE A 18 -15.22 -4.71 16.32
N GLU A 19 -15.04 -5.37 17.46
CA GLU A 19 -14.49 -4.75 18.67
C GLU A 19 -12.98 -4.47 18.53
N LYS A 20 -12.24 -5.36 17.85
CA LYS A 20 -10.79 -5.25 17.64
C LYS A 20 -10.45 -4.34 16.47
N SER A 21 -11.28 -4.36 15.43
CA SER A 21 -11.15 -3.50 14.25
C SER A 21 -11.60 -2.07 14.54
N PHE A 22 -12.86 -1.83 14.89
CA PHE A 22 -13.39 -0.47 14.96
C PHE A 22 -13.35 0.16 16.37
N LYS A 23 -13.20 -0.63 17.45
CA LYS A 23 -13.13 -0.14 18.84
C LYS A 23 -14.28 0.81 19.24
N THR A 24 -15.39 0.79 18.53
CA THR A 24 -16.56 1.63 18.78
C THR A 24 -17.54 0.91 19.70
N ALA A 25 -18.19 1.65 20.60
CA ALA A 25 -19.33 1.13 21.34
C ALA A 25 -20.43 0.68 20.36
N ASN A 26 -21.10 -0.44 20.66
CA ASN A 26 -22.19 -0.97 19.82
C ASN A 26 -23.31 0.03 19.59
N ASN A 27 -23.52 0.92 20.56
CA ASN A 27 -24.44 2.05 20.57
C ASN A 27 -23.87 3.11 21.53
N ASP A 28 -23.92 4.39 21.18
CA ASP A 28 -23.51 5.49 22.04
C ASP A 28 -24.54 5.84 23.12
N ARG A 29 -25.77 5.31 22.99
CA ARG A 29 -26.90 5.53 23.90
C ARG A 29 -27.59 4.21 24.26
N PRO A 30 -27.00 3.39 25.14
CA PRO A 30 -27.40 2.00 25.35
C PRO A 30 -28.85 1.81 25.81
N ASP A 31 -29.49 2.80 26.46
CA ASP A 31 -30.89 2.74 26.89
C ASP A 31 -31.83 3.67 26.08
N GLY A 32 -31.34 4.29 25.00
CA GLY A 32 -32.05 5.36 24.28
C GLY A 32 -33.13 4.91 23.32
N LEU A 33 -33.21 3.63 22.93
CA LEU A 33 -34.18 3.17 21.93
C LEU A 33 -35.60 3.12 22.50
N ALA A 34 -35.75 2.74 23.77
CA ALA A 34 -37.04 2.44 24.41
C ALA A 34 -37.48 3.51 25.43
N ASP A 35 -36.94 4.72 25.34
CA ASP A 35 -37.22 5.83 26.26
C ASP A 35 -38.36 6.76 25.81
N GLY A 36 -38.99 6.45 24.68
CA GLY A 36 -40.10 7.22 24.12
C GLY A 36 -39.71 8.56 23.50
N LYS A 37 -38.41 8.85 23.29
CA LYS A 37 -37.98 10.09 22.62
C LYS A 37 -37.91 9.90 21.11
N THR A 38 -38.31 10.96 20.40
CA THR A 38 -38.13 11.09 18.95
C THR A 38 -37.05 12.13 18.67
N ALA A 39 -36.14 11.80 17.76
CA ALA A 39 -35.10 12.73 17.32
C ALA A 39 -35.59 13.62 16.16
N SER A 40 -34.96 14.78 16.00
CA SER A 40 -35.10 15.62 14.81
C SER A 40 -34.29 15.08 13.61
N LEU A 41 -34.48 15.67 12.42
CA LEU A 41 -33.68 15.32 11.22
C LEU A 41 -32.20 15.72 11.32
N ASP A 42 -31.81 16.50 12.34
CA ASP A 42 -30.41 16.79 12.62
C ASP A 42 -29.74 15.52 13.18
N TYR A 43 -28.74 14.99 12.46
CA TYR A 43 -28.02 13.79 12.90
C TYR A 43 -27.22 14.02 14.22
N SER A 44 -26.98 15.27 14.59
CA SER A 44 -26.33 15.63 15.85
C SER A 44 -27.28 15.61 17.06
N ASP A 45 -28.59 15.45 16.83
CA ASP A 45 -29.58 15.33 17.89
C ASP A 45 -29.23 14.17 18.85
N GLY A 46 -29.20 14.47 20.15
CA GLY A 46 -28.86 13.50 21.19
C GLY A 46 -29.91 12.41 21.42
N ALA A 47 -31.09 12.51 20.79
CA ALA A 47 -32.10 11.46 20.85
C ALA A 47 -31.80 10.27 19.91
N TRP A 48 -30.95 10.44 18.89
CA TRP A 48 -30.52 9.33 18.04
C TRP A 48 -29.65 8.33 18.81
N CYS A 49 -29.98 7.05 18.69
CA CYS A 49 -29.06 5.95 19.01
C CYS A 49 -28.23 5.64 17.77
N ARG A 50 -26.91 5.68 17.88
CA ARG A 50 -26.00 5.60 16.73
C ARG A 50 -25.33 4.23 16.67
N PHE A 51 -25.54 3.53 15.58
CA PHE A 51 -24.91 2.24 15.28
C PHE A 51 -23.90 2.40 14.15
N TYR A 52 -22.78 1.68 14.23
CA TYR A 52 -21.70 1.75 13.25
C TYR A 52 -21.18 0.37 12.89
N ARG A 53 -21.14 0.05 11.58
CA ARG A 53 -20.60 -1.21 11.02
C ARG A 53 -21.19 -2.47 11.69
N GLY A 54 -20.56 -3.62 11.46
CA GLY A 54 -20.94 -4.89 12.10
C GLY A 54 -22.10 -5.61 11.42
N LEU A 55 -22.37 -5.28 10.15
CA LEU A 55 -23.38 -5.86 9.25
C LEU A 55 -24.84 -5.62 9.67
N SER A 56 -25.17 -5.87 10.92
CA SER A 56 -26.51 -5.71 11.48
C SER A 56 -26.46 -5.50 12.99
N ARG A 57 -27.63 -5.18 13.57
CA ARG A 57 -27.84 -5.15 15.01
C ARG A 57 -29.04 -5.99 15.38
N SER A 58 -28.94 -6.68 16.51
CA SER A 58 -30.06 -7.33 17.17
C SER A 58 -30.28 -6.70 18.55
N VAL A 59 -31.51 -6.29 18.83
CA VAL A 59 -31.91 -5.66 20.09
C VAL A 59 -32.94 -6.55 20.79
N THR A 60 -32.53 -7.20 21.87
CA THR A 60 -33.36 -8.17 22.60
C THR A 60 -33.87 -7.58 23.92
N VAL A 61 -35.18 -7.66 24.15
CA VAL A 61 -35.87 -7.13 25.35
C VAL A 61 -36.63 -8.26 26.06
N ASP A 62 -36.53 -8.35 27.39
CA ASP A 62 -37.39 -9.19 28.24
C ASP A 62 -38.64 -8.39 28.67
N LEU A 63 -39.82 -8.91 28.36
CA LEU A 63 -41.11 -8.30 28.66
C LEU A 63 -41.59 -8.57 30.09
N ASP A 64 -40.81 -9.30 30.90
CA ASP A 64 -41.12 -9.67 32.30
C ASP A 64 -42.45 -10.43 32.41
N GLY A 65 -42.60 -11.42 31.53
CA GLY A 65 -43.79 -12.27 31.43
C GLY A 65 -44.23 -12.47 29.99
N GLU A 66 -45.07 -13.49 29.76
CA GLU A 66 -45.67 -13.74 28.45
C GLU A 66 -46.69 -12.65 28.11
N LYS A 67 -46.54 -12.04 26.94
CA LYS A 67 -47.44 -11.04 26.36
C LYS A 67 -47.86 -11.46 24.96
N SER A 68 -49.04 -10.99 24.55
CA SER A 68 -49.49 -11.05 23.16
C SER A 68 -48.95 -9.82 22.43
N ILE A 69 -48.14 -10.02 21.41
CA ILE A 69 -47.52 -8.98 20.59
C ILE A 69 -48.27 -8.84 19.28
N ASP A 70 -48.73 -7.63 18.94
CA ASP A 70 -49.54 -7.34 17.75
C ASP A 70 -48.96 -6.22 16.87
N GLY A 71 -47.77 -5.71 17.21
CA GLY A 71 -47.10 -4.69 16.40
C GLY A 71 -45.79 -4.17 16.97
N PHE A 72 -45.12 -3.35 16.18
CA PHE A 72 -43.95 -2.59 16.59
C PHE A 72 -43.80 -1.32 15.74
N GLU A 73 -43.01 -0.37 16.23
CA GLU A 73 -42.49 0.70 15.39
C GLU A 73 -41.07 1.09 15.79
N ILE A 74 -40.31 1.59 14.83
CA ILE A 74 -39.00 2.22 15.02
C ILE A 74 -38.76 3.20 13.87
N THR A 75 -38.04 4.29 14.12
CA THR A 75 -37.70 5.27 13.09
C THR A 75 -36.19 5.34 12.90
N PHE A 76 -35.75 5.30 11.65
CA PHE A 76 -34.37 5.53 11.25
C PHE A 76 -34.19 6.88 10.56
N LEU A 77 -32.95 7.37 10.51
CA LEU A 77 -32.56 8.51 9.67
C LEU A 77 -31.97 8.02 8.35
N GLN A 78 -32.43 8.60 7.24
CA GLN A 78 -31.73 8.54 5.96
C GLN A 78 -30.97 9.85 5.74
N ASN A 79 -29.64 9.79 5.65
CA ASN A 79 -28.78 10.91 5.29
C ASN A 79 -27.52 10.41 4.59
N LYS A 80 -27.62 10.23 3.26
CA LYS A 80 -26.52 9.73 2.42
C LYS A 80 -25.24 10.55 2.55
N SER A 81 -25.34 11.88 2.61
CA SER A 81 -24.18 12.78 2.73
C SER A 81 -23.37 12.60 4.02
N ALA A 82 -24.00 12.08 5.07
CA ALA A 82 -23.36 11.76 6.35
C ALA A 82 -22.99 10.27 6.48
N GLY A 83 -23.22 9.46 5.44
CA GLY A 83 -23.04 8.00 5.48
C GLY A 83 -24.04 7.28 6.39
N ILE A 84 -25.20 7.89 6.65
CA ILE A 84 -26.27 7.30 7.46
C ILE A 84 -27.32 6.74 6.49
N TYR A 85 -27.48 5.43 6.51
CA TYR A 85 -28.35 4.71 5.59
C TYR A 85 -29.50 4.05 6.35
N THR A 86 -30.71 4.21 5.83
CA THR A 86 -31.84 3.42 6.30
C THR A 86 -31.59 1.92 6.05
N PRO A 87 -31.97 1.02 6.97
CA PRO A 87 -32.03 -0.41 6.67
C PRO A 87 -32.96 -0.68 5.49
N GLU A 88 -32.70 -1.75 4.72
CA GLU A 88 -33.61 -2.20 3.65
C GLU A 88 -34.92 -2.74 4.24
N ARG A 89 -34.82 -3.40 5.39
CA ARG A 89 -35.95 -3.90 6.16
C ARG A 89 -35.62 -3.99 7.64
N VAL A 90 -36.67 -4.10 8.44
CA VAL A 90 -36.60 -4.36 9.87
C VAL A 90 -37.44 -5.58 10.20
N GLU A 91 -36.88 -6.48 10.97
CA GLU A 91 -37.52 -7.74 11.37
C GLU A 91 -37.72 -7.78 12.87
N LEU A 92 -38.91 -8.19 13.32
CA LEU A 92 -39.19 -8.45 14.72
C LEU A 92 -39.38 -9.95 14.93
N TYR A 93 -38.57 -10.52 15.82
CA TYR A 93 -38.64 -11.89 16.25
C TYR A 93 -39.23 -11.97 17.66
N VAL A 94 -39.96 -13.05 17.92
CA VAL A 94 -40.54 -13.38 19.23
C VAL A 94 -39.91 -14.65 19.79
N SER A 95 -39.88 -14.76 21.11
CA SER A 95 -39.36 -15.93 21.82
C SER A 95 -40.05 -16.12 23.16
N GLU A 96 -40.28 -17.38 23.53
CA GLU A 96 -40.81 -17.76 24.85
C GLU A 96 -39.68 -17.96 25.89
N ASN A 97 -38.47 -18.34 25.45
CA ASN A 97 -37.36 -18.75 26.33
C ASN A 97 -36.12 -17.84 26.27
N GLY A 98 -36.00 -16.98 25.25
CA GLY A 98 -34.87 -16.08 25.03
C GLY A 98 -33.73 -16.66 24.20
N ASP A 99 -33.81 -17.94 23.83
CA ASP A 99 -32.81 -18.67 23.05
C ASP A 99 -33.32 -19.00 21.65
N ASP A 100 -34.53 -19.56 21.55
CA ASP A 100 -35.18 -19.91 20.29
C ASP A 100 -36.05 -18.74 19.84
N PHE A 101 -35.90 -18.30 18.59
CA PHE A 101 -36.65 -17.18 18.04
C PHE A 101 -37.46 -17.60 16.83
N MET A 102 -38.62 -16.98 16.65
CA MET A 102 -39.46 -17.08 15.46
C MET A 102 -39.66 -15.69 14.86
N LEU A 103 -39.54 -15.55 13.55
CA LEU A 103 -39.87 -14.31 12.86
C LEU A 103 -41.38 -14.04 12.97
N ALA A 104 -41.76 -12.91 13.57
CA ALA A 104 -43.16 -12.49 13.69
C ALA A 104 -43.56 -11.53 12.58
N TYR A 105 -42.70 -10.54 12.32
CA TYR A 105 -42.99 -9.46 11.37
C TYR A 105 -41.75 -9.04 10.60
N THR A 106 -41.96 -8.67 9.33
CA THR A 106 -40.98 -7.99 8.49
C THR A 106 -41.64 -6.72 7.94
N VAL A 107 -40.93 -5.59 8.03
CA VAL A 107 -41.34 -4.33 7.41
C VAL A 107 -40.22 -3.89 6.49
N GLU A 108 -40.52 -3.80 5.20
CA GLU A 108 -39.62 -3.26 4.18
C GLU A 108 -39.56 -1.73 4.26
N SER A 109 -38.41 -1.15 3.91
CA SER A 109 -38.23 0.29 3.90
C SER A 109 -39.08 0.94 2.82
N LEU A 110 -39.72 2.06 3.16
CA LEU A 110 -40.37 2.94 2.19
C LEU A 110 -39.42 4.03 1.66
N VAL A 111 -38.23 4.13 2.25
CA VAL A 111 -37.20 5.11 1.89
C VAL A 111 -36.04 4.37 1.23
N SER A 112 -35.64 4.84 0.06
CA SER A 112 -34.48 4.31 -0.64
C SER A 112 -33.18 4.68 0.08
N PRO A 113 -32.22 3.74 0.28
CA PRO A 113 -30.89 4.06 0.76
C PRO A 113 -30.09 4.95 -0.20
N SER A 114 -30.48 4.98 -1.49
CA SER A 114 -29.89 5.88 -2.50
C SER A 114 -30.44 7.32 -2.44
N SER A 115 -31.51 7.56 -1.69
CA SER A 115 -32.14 8.88 -1.58
C SER A 115 -31.13 9.95 -1.12
N SER A 116 -31.11 11.07 -1.84
CA SER A 116 -30.35 12.26 -1.46
C SER A 116 -31.09 13.15 -0.45
N GLU A 117 -32.39 12.94 -0.26
CA GLU A 117 -33.18 13.69 0.71
C GLU A 117 -32.86 13.22 2.14
N VAL A 118 -32.60 14.17 3.03
CA VAL A 118 -32.47 13.88 4.46
C VAL A 118 -33.87 13.72 5.03
N THR A 119 -34.24 12.50 5.41
CA THR A 119 -35.61 12.17 5.81
C THR A 119 -35.69 11.08 6.86
N TYR A 120 -36.85 10.95 7.50
CA TYR A 120 -37.15 9.84 8.38
C TYR A 120 -37.53 8.60 7.56
N SER A 121 -37.07 7.45 8.02
CA SER A 121 -37.48 6.14 7.52
C SER A 121 -38.22 5.39 8.63
N PRO A 122 -39.55 5.52 8.72
CA PRO A 122 -40.36 4.82 9.72
C PRO A 122 -40.65 3.38 9.30
N PHE A 123 -40.44 2.45 10.22
CA PHE A 123 -40.85 1.05 10.11
C PHE A 123 -41.93 0.82 11.14
N ARG A 124 -43.16 0.58 10.69
CA ARG A 124 -44.32 0.45 11.59
C ARG A 124 -45.29 -0.60 11.08
N LEU A 125 -45.73 -1.45 12.01
CA LEU A 125 -46.81 -2.39 11.81
C LEU A 125 -47.62 -2.49 13.10
N THR A 126 -48.94 -2.33 13.03
CA THR A 126 -49.86 -2.40 14.17
C THR A 126 -51.11 -3.20 13.79
N ASP A 127 -51.83 -3.68 14.81
CA ASP A 127 -53.06 -4.47 14.63
C ASP A 127 -52.84 -5.71 13.74
N ALA A 128 -51.66 -6.31 13.85
CA ALA A 128 -51.24 -7.47 13.07
C ALA A 128 -51.60 -8.80 13.75
N ALA A 129 -51.24 -9.92 13.12
CA ALA A 129 -51.44 -11.25 13.70
C ALA A 129 -50.70 -11.38 15.03
N LYS A 130 -51.38 -11.83 16.08
CA LYS A 130 -50.82 -11.88 17.44
C LYS A 130 -49.83 -13.02 17.62
N TYR A 131 -48.77 -12.75 18.37
CA TYR A 131 -47.79 -13.75 18.78
C TYR A 131 -47.58 -13.73 20.28
N ARG A 132 -47.44 -14.92 20.87
CA ARG A 132 -47.07 -15.07 22.28
C ARG A 132 -45.56 -14.91 22.40
N ALA A 133 -45.11 -14.07 23.32
CA ALA A 133 -43.69 -13.85 23.54
C ALA A 133 -43.41 -13.41 24.98
N ARG A 134 -42.30 -13.88 25.56
CA ARG A 134 -41.66 -13.24 26.71
C ARG A 134 -40.53 -12.31 26.28
N PHE A 135 -39.84 -12.68 25.20
CA PHE A 135 -38.74 -11.90 24.65
C PHE A 135 -39.07 -11.46 23.23
N VAL A 136 -38.63 -10.26 22.89
CA VAL A 136 -38.69 -9.74 21.52
C VAL A 136 -37.28 -9.36 21.08
N LYS A 137 -36.95 -9.63 19.81
CA LYS A 137 -35.67 -9.28 19.21
C LYS A 137 -35.91 -8.53 17.91
N LEU A 138 -35.49 -7.27 17.88
CA LEU A 138 -35.50 -6.45 16.67
C LEU A 138 -34.18 -6.62 15.92
N THR A 139 -34.22 -6.92 14.63
CA THR A 139 -33.03 -7.03 13.77
C THR A 139 -33.10 -6.05 12.61
N PHE A 140 -32.00 -5.36 12.34
CA PHE A 140 -31.88 -4.41 11.23
C PHE A 140 -30.43 -4.31 10.72
N GLY A 141 -30.27 -3.96 9.44
CA GLY A 141 -28.97 -3.80 8.79
C GLY A 141 -28.19 -2.58 9.28
N THR A 142 -26.87 -2.66 9.31
CA THR A 142 -25.96 -1.56 9.64
C THR A 142 -24.76 -1.61 8.72
N ASP A 143 -24.86 -0.92 7.59
CA ASP A 143 -23.81 -0.90 6.56
C ASP A 143 -22.65 0.02 6.99
N VAL A 144 -22.85 1.34 6.96
CA VAL A 144 -21.92 2.33 7.52
C VAL A 144 -22.45 2.81 8.87
N PHE A 145 -23.38 3.77 8.88
CA PHE A 145 -24.13 4.17 10.06
C PHE A 145 -25.61 3.85 9.90
N ALA A 146 -26.23 3.43 11.00
CA ALA A 146 -27.68 3.38 11.16
C ALA A 146 -28.04 4.16 12.42
N PHE A 147 -28.89 5.18 12.30
CA PHE A 147 -29.33 6.00 13.43
C PHE A 147 -30.80 5.72 13.67
N ALA A 148 -31.15 5.31 14.89
CA ALA A 148 -32.51 4.89 15.22
C ALA A 148 -33.03 5.57 16.49
N CYS A 149 -34.34 5.78 16.57
CA CYS A 149 -35.03 6.23 17.78
C CYS A 149 -36.47 5.70 17.82
N GLY A 150 -37.12 5.84 18.99
CA GLY A 150 -38.54 5.54 19.15
C GLY A 150 -38.91 4.08 18.89
N PHE A 151 -38.14 3.13 19.42
CA PHE A 151 -38.51 1.72 19.35
C PHE A 151 -39.64 1.43 20.34
N CYS A 152 -40.78 0.99 19.82
CA CYS A 152 -41.94 0.56 20.59
C CYS A 152 -42.36 -0.84 20.15
N VAL A 153 -42.88 -1.63 21.10
CA VAL A 153 -43.53 -2.92 20.83
C VAL A 153 -44.92 -2.87 21.43
N TYR A 154 -45.90 -3.25 20.62
CA TYR A 154 -47.32 -3.13 20.93
C TYR A 154 -47.93 -4.50 21.23
N GLY A 155 -48.90 -4.49 22.15
CA GLY A 155 -49.60 -5.70 22.55
C GLY A 155 -50.37 -5.57 23.86
N GLY A 156 -50.60 -6.71 24.51
CA GLY A 156 -51.32 -6.82 25.78
C GLY A 156 -51.19 -8.20 26.42
N GLU A 157 -52.15 -8.57 27.26
CA GLU A 157 -52.22 -9.90 27.87
C GLU A 157 -52.58 -10.97 26.83
N CYS A 158 -52.06 -12.19 27.03
CA CYS A 158 -52.42 -13.33 26.19
C CYS A 158 -53.89 -13.71 26.39
N ASP A 159 -54.60 -13.95 25.28
CA ASP A 159 -56.02 -14.35 25.28
C ASP A 159 -56.27 -15.69 24.57
N GLY A 160 -55.20 -16.33 24.06
CA GLY A 160 -55.26 -17.61 23.35
C GLY A 160 -55.52 -17.49 21.85
N SER A 161 -55.62 -16.27 21.31
CA SER A 161 -55.69 -16.02 19.86
C SER A 161 -54.31 -15.91 19.19
N GLU A 162 -53.23 -16.01 19.97
CA GLU A 162 -51.86 -15.94 19.46
C GLU A 162 -51.52 -17.13 18.55
N LEU A 163 -50.74 -16.88 17.51
CA LEU A 163 -50.23 -17.92 16.62
C LEU A 163 -49.24 -18.84 17.35
N PRO A 164 -49.18 -20.13 16.99
CA PRO A 164 -48.28 -21.08 17.62
C PRO A 164 -46.81 -20.71 17.38
N PHE A 165 -45.98 -20.86 18.41
CA PHE A 165 -44.54 -20.70 18.30
C PHE A 165 -43.94 -21.84 17.47
N VAL A 166 -43.24 -21.48 16.39
CA VAL A 166 -42.46 -22.39 15.56
C VAL A 166 -41.05 -21.81 15.49
N PRO A 167 -40.09 -22.35 16.27
CA PRO A 167 -38.75 -21.81 16.29
C PRO A 167 -38.17 -21.86 14.89
N GLU A 168 -37.52 -20.78 14.47
CA GLU A 168 -36.73 -20.81 13.26
C GLU A 168 -35.59 -21.79 13.51
N ASN A 169 -35.47 -22.81 12.67
CA ASN A 169 -34.25 -23.62 12.66
C ASN A 169 -33.14 -22.64 12.32
N ALA A 170 -32.28 -22.32 13.30
CA ALA A 170 -31.08 -21.53 13.04
C ALA A 170 -30.46 -22.13 11.79
N LYS A 171 -30.51 -21.39 10.67
CA LYS A 171 -29.75 -21.80 9.50
C LYS A 171 -28.35 -21.96 10.05
N ASN A 172 -27.81 -23.17 9.99
CA ASN A 172 -26.41 -23.42 10.32
C ASN A 172 -25.61 -22.69 9.24
N ASP A 173 -25.56 -21.36 9.36
CA ASP A 173 -24.94 -20.42 8.45
C ASP A 173 -23.44 -20.35 8.73
N CYS A 174 -22.89 -21.26 9.53
CA CYS A 174 -21.45 -21.53 9.52
C CYS A 174 -21.11 -22.24 8.21
N ARG A 175 -20.87 -21.46 7.16
CA ARG A 175 -20.29 -21.96 5.93
C ARG A 175 -18.80 -22.10 6.16
N ALA A 176 -18.29 -23.33 6.17
CA ALA A 176 -16.84 -23.56 6.18
C ALA A 176 -16.15 -22.62 5.18
N MET A 177 -14.96 -22.11 5.54
CA MET A 177 -14.18 -21.21 4.68
C MET A 177 -14.08 -21.76 3.27
N LEU A 178 -14.08 -20.87 2.27
CA LEU A 178 -14.06 -21.26 0.85
C LEU A 178 -12.85 -22.17 0.58
N PRO A 179 -13.02 -23.43 0.14
CA PRO A 179 -11.88 -24.31 -0.11
C PRO A 179 -11.09 -23.90 -1.35
N LYS A 180 -9.79 -24.26 -1.36
CA LYS A 180 -8.92 -24.18 -2.54
C LYS A 180 -9.43 -25.12 -3.64
N ALA A 181 -9.75 -24.59 -4.83
CA ALA A 181 -10.27 -25.37 -5.94
C ALA A 181 -10.11 -24.66 -7.30
N ASP A 182 -10.22 -25.45 -8.38
CA ASP A 182 -10.36 -25.05 -9.79
C ASP A 182 -9.41 -23.96 -10.32
N GLY A 183 -8.19 -23.90 -9.81
CA GLY A 183 -7.20 -22.90 -10.25
C GLY A 183 -7.55 -21.48 -9.83
N PHE A 184 -8.21 -21.32 -8.68
CA PHE A 184 -8.45 -20.06 -7.98
C PHE A 184 -8.13 -20.23 -6.48
N SER A 185 -7.15 -21.07 -6.16
CA SER A 185 -6.74 -21.37 -4.79
C SER A 185 -5.88 -20.24 -4.20
N SER A 186 -5.17 -19.52 -5.07
CA SER A 186 -4.18 -18.51 -4.77
C SER A 186 -4.10 -17.53 -5.95
N THR A 187 -4.99 -16.54 -5.92
CA THR A 187 -5.05 -15.48 -6.93
C THR A 187 -4.12 -14.34 -6.55
N VAL A 188 -3.32 -13.83 -7.49
CA VAL A 188 -2.58 -12.57 -7.29
C VAL A 188 -3.14 -11.43 -8.13
N ILE A 189 -3.21 -10.25 -7.52
CA ILE A 189 -3.62 -9.02 -8.20
C ILE A 189 -2.40 -8.38 -8.88
N ILE A 190 -2.52 -8.20 -10.19
CA ILE A 190 -1.55 -7.48 -11.01
C ILE A 190 -2.24 -6.25 -11.57
N TYR A 191 -1.68 -5.07 -11.28
CA TYR A 191 -2.20 -3.85 -11.86
C TYR A 191 -1.93 -3.79 -13.37
N ASN A 192 -2.96 -3.35 -14.07
CA ASN A 192 -2.98 -2.94 -15.46
C ASN A 192 -3.62 -1.53 -15.49
N GLY A 193 -3.89 -0.96 -16.66
CA GLY A 193 -4.52 0.35 -16.74
C GLY A 193 -4.38 0.97 -18.12
N TYR A 194 -4.54 2.27 -18.17
CA TYR A 194 -4.35 3.07 -19.37
C TYR A 194 -2.88 3.31 -19.60
N TRP A 195 -2.44 3.46 -20.85
CA TRP A 195 -1.06 3.84 -21.10
C TRP A 195 -0.82 4.58 -22.40
N ASP A 196 -0.33 5.80 -22.24
CA ASP A 196 0.46 6.55 -23.21
C ASP A 196 1.54 7.35 -22.45
N SER A 197 2.41 8.02 -23.21
CA SER A 197 3.50 8.83 -22.66
C SER A 197 3.05 10.06 -21.84
N THR A 198 1.74 10.33 -21.73
CA THR A 198 1.18 11.46 -20.99
C THR A 198 0.63 11.06 -19.62
N MET A 199 0.55 9.76 -19.31
CA MET A 199 0.10 9.27 -18.01
C MET A 199 1.04 9.70 -16.87
N ASN A 200 0.46 10.10 -15.73
CA ASN A 200 1.21 10.59 -14.57
C ASN A 200 1.66 9.45 -13.61
N TYR A 201 2.10 8.34 -14.17
CA TYR A 201 2.69 7.20 -13.45
C TYR A 201 3.68 6.46 -14.35
N SER A 202 4.50 5.59 -13.77
CA SER A 202 5.50 4.82 -14.51
C SER A 202 4.83 3.78 -15.44
N GLU A 203 5.39 3.57 -16.63
CA GLU A 203 4.94 2.53 -17.57
C GLU A 203 4.82 1.16 -16.92
N SER A 204 5.83 0.82 -16.11
CA SER A 204 5.91 -0.44 -15.39
C SER A 204 4.76 -0.69 -14.41
N TYR A 205 3.91 0.30 -14.13
CA TYR A 205 2.75 0.13 -13.25
C TYR A 205 1.58 -0.57 -13.93
N VAL A 206 1.52 -0.50 -15.26
CA VAL A 206 0.38 -0.96 -16.06
C VAL A 206 0.79 -1.78 -17.29
N ARG A 207 2.10 -1.92 -17.52
CA ARG A 207 2.70 -2.75 -18.57
C ARG A 207 3.74 -3.68 -17.97
N SER A 208 3.29 -4.87 -17.57
CA SER A 208 4.16 -5.90 -17.02
C SER A 208 4.87 -6.67 -18.13
N THR A 209 6.17 -6.90 -17.99
CA THR A 209 6.95 -7.80 -18.88
C THR A 209 6.99 -9.22 -18.33
N ALA A 210 7.43 -10.20 -19.13
CA ALA A 210 7.52 -11.59 -18.68
C ALA A 210 8.46 -11.76 -17.47
N GLU A 211 9.58 -11.02 -17.43
CA GLU A 211 10.49 -10.97 -16.29
C GLU A 211 9.80 -10.46 -15.02
N MET A 212 8.99 -9.42 -15.14
CA MET A 212 8.23 -8.87 -14.00
C MET A 212 7.19 -9.86 -13.48
N LEU A 213 6.58 -10.66 -14.36
CA LEU A 213 5.54 -11.63 -14.01
C LEU A 213 6.08 -12.99 -13.56
N LEU A 214 7.33 -13.32 -13.89
CA LEU A 214 7.91 -14.63 -13.60
C LEU A 214 7.82 -15.04 -12.12
N PRO A 215 8.12 -14.16 -11.13
CA PRO A 215 8.02 -14.53 -9.71
C PRO A 215 6.59 -14.75 -9.20
N TYR A 216 5.58 -14.32 -9.96
CA TYR A 216 4.18 -14.54 -9.63
C TYR A 216 3.68 -15.90 -10.10
N VAL A 217 4.24 -16.43 -11.18
CA VAL A 217 3.79 -17.72 -11.75
C VAL A 217 4.74 -18.86 -11.40
N GLY A 218 5.99 -18.56 -11.05
CA GLY A 218 6.99 -19.51 -10.56
C GLY A 218 7.63 -19.05 -9.26
N TYR A 219 7.91 -20.00 -8.37
CA TYR A 219 8.71 -19.79 -7.17
C TYR A 219 10.19 -19.77 -7.53
N ILE A 220 10.80 -18.58 -7.45
CA ILE A 220 12.20 -18.36 -7.87
C ILE A 220 13.13 -18.58 -6.68
N GLY A 221 14.08 -19.50 -6.81
CA GLY A 221 15.15 -19.76 -5.84
C GLY A 221 16.12 -18.59 -5.67
N GLY A 222 16.96 -18.66 -4.64
CA GLY A 222 18.02 -17.65 -4.42
C GLY A 222 19.15 -17.71 -5.46
N ASP A 223 19.21 -18.78 -6.24
CA ASP A 223 20.08 -18.97 -7.40
C ASP A 223 19.49 -18.42 -8.71
N GLY A 224 18.23 -17.97 -8.69
CA GLY A 224 17.50 -17.48 -9.85
C GLY A 224 16.76 -18.55 -10.65
N GLU A 225 16.81 -19.82 -10.24
CA GLU A 225 16.11 -20.91 -10.92
C GLU A 225 14.65 -21.03 -10.43
N VAL A 226 13.77 -21.58 -11.27
CA VAL A 226 12.38 -21.86 -10.89
C VAL A 226 12.29 -23.22 -10.21
N TYR A 227 11.85 -23.26 -8.95
CA TYR A 227 11.76 -24.49 -8.14
C TYR A 227 10.36 -25.10 -8.08
N ASP A 228 9.32 -24.29 -8.20
CA ASP A 228 7.92 -24.73 -8.26
C ASP A 228 7.06 -23.62 -8.90
N THR A 229 5.77 -23.88 -9.08
CA THR A 229 4.71 -22.89 -9.36
C THR A 229 4.40 -22.05 -8.12
N MET A 230 4.06 -20.78 -8.31
CA MET A 230 3.72 -19.84 -7.22
C MET A 230 2.20 -19.66 -7.06
N PHE A 231 1.60 -18.69 -7.74
CA PHE A 231 0.15 -18.48 -7.80
C PHE A 231 -0.49 -19.35 -8.90
N ASP A 232 -1.73 -19.81 -8.69
CA ASP A 232 -2.47 -20.62 -9.67
C ASP A 232 -3.48 -19.80 -10.50
N SER A 233 -3.69 -18.54 -10.14
CA SER A 233 -4.45 -17.56 -10.91
C SER A 233 -3.91 -16.15 -10.79
N VAL A 234 -4.21 -15.33 -11.80
CA VAL A 234 -3.90 -13.91 -11.85
C VAL A 234 -5.16 -13.11 -12.15
N VAL A 235 -5.34 -11.97 -11.50
CA VAL A 235 -6.32 -10.97 -11.91
C VAL A 235 -5.60 -9.72 -12.43
N PHE A 236 -5.97 -9.28 -13.64
CA PHE A 236 -5.57 -7.96 -14.14
C PHE A 236 -6.59 -6.91 -13.68
N LEU A 237 -6.13 -6.03 -12.81
CA LEU A 237 -6.92 -4.98 -12.17
C LEU A 237 -6.52 -3.62 -12.74
N LEU A 238 -7.49 -2.80 -13.18
CA LEU A 238 -7.25 -1.40 -13.50
C LEU A 238 -6.68 -0.67 -12.29
N LEU A 239 -5.56 0.01 -12.51
CA LEU A 239 -5.02 0.98 -11.60
C LEU A 239 -6.11 2.02 -11.33
N GLN A 240 -6.46 2.19 -10.06
CA GLN A 240 -7.58 3.04 -9.65
C GLN A 240 -7.22 4.52 -9.86
N SER A 241 -7.38 5.00 -11.10
CA SER A 241 -7.24 6.39 -11.53
C SER A 241 -8.50 6.84 -12.27
N ARG A 242 -8.57 8.14 -12.60
CA ARG A 242 -9.54 8.57 -13.61
C ARG A 242 -9.20 7.88 -14.93
N SER A 243 -10.24 7.50 -15.68
CA SER A 243 -10.10 7.08 -17.06
C SER A 243 -9.71 8.27 -17.95
N PRO A 244 -9.24 8.03 -19.18
CA PRO A 244 -8.88 9.08 -20.13
C PRO A 244 -10.01 10.09 -20.40
N SER A 245 -11.27 9.64 -20.41
CA SER A 245 -12.43 10.55 -20.50
C SER A 245 -12.68 11.38 -19.24
N GLY A 246 -12.07 10.99 -18.13
CA GLY A 246 -12.31 11.53 -16.80
C GLY A 246 -13.22 10.67 -15.93
N GLY A 247 -13.88 9.64 -16.47
CA GLY A 247 -14.72 8.70 -15.70
C GLY A 247 -13.96 7.86 -14.67
N LYS A 248 -14.67 6.96 -13.97
CA LYS A 248 -14.11 6.02 -13.00
C LYS A 248 -14.66 4.62 -13.19
N THR A 249 -13.79 3.62 -13.12
CA THR A 249 -14.11 2.20 -13.34
C THR A 249 -14.43 1.43 -12.06
N VAL A 250 -14.50 2.11 -10.92
CA VAL A 250 -14.90 1.57 -9.61
C VAL A 250 -15.80 2.59 -8.91
N PHE A 251 -16.66 2.12 -8.00
CA PHE A 251 -17.58 3.00 -7.30
C PHE A 251 -16.88 3.84 -6.21
N PHE A 252 -17.07 5.15 -6.28
CA PHE A 252 -16.80 6.11 -5.21
C PHE A 252 -18.10 6.79 -4.80
N SER A 253 -18.27 7.07 -3.50
CA SER A 253 -19.51 7.51 -2.85
C SER A 253 -20.19 8.77 -3.41
N ASN A 254 -19.52 9.54 -4.27
CA ASN A 254 -20.11 10.70 -4.95
C ASN A 254 -20.27 10.34 -6.44
N GLY A 255 -21.48 10.04 -6.89
CA GLY A 255 -21.75 9.52 -8.25
C GLY A 255 -21.48 10.51 -9.40
N ASP A 256 -21.49 11.81 -9.14
CA ASP A 256 -21.40 12.83 -10.19
C ASP A 256 -20.02 12.89 -10.85
N GLY A 257 -20.00 12.98 -12.18
CA GLY A 257 -18.78 13.14 -12.98
C GLY A 257 -17.84 11.92 -12.98
N ASN A 258 -18.40 10.73 -12.76
CA ASN A 258 -17.66 9.46 -12.77
C ASN A 258 -18.08 8.51 -13.90
N ALA A 259 -19.10 8.83 -14.69
CA ALA A 259 -19.51 8.02 -15.83
C ALA A 259 -18.34 7.82 -16.80
N THR A 260 -18.08 6.57 -17.17
CA THR A 260 -17.14 6.20 -18.23
C THR A 260 -17.83 6.19 -19.57
N VAL A 261 -17.05 6.29 -20.64
CA VAL A 261 -17.53 6.12 -22.03
C VAL A 261 -16.87 4.92 -22.67
N LYS A 262 -17.41 4.46 -23.80
CA LYS A 262 -16.94 3.30 -24.55
C LYS A 262 -15.42 3.32 -24.81
N SER A 263 -14.86 4.49 -25.15
CA SER A 263 -13.42 4.62 -25.45
C SER A 263 -12.51 4.36 -24.25
N ASP A 264 -13.00 4.53 -23.02
CA ASP A 264 -12.24 4.14 -21.82
C ASP A 264 -12.05 2.62 -21.80
N PHE A 265 -13.10 1.87 -22.16
CA PHE A 265 -13.06 0.41 -22.12
C PHE A 265 -12.19 -0.14 -23.24
N ASP A 266 -12.29 0.46 -24.43
CA ASP A 266 -11.47 0.12 -25.59
C ASP A 266 -9.98 0.35 -25.30
N TYR A 267 -9.62 1.48 -24.69
CA TYR A 267 -8.23 1.80 -24.37
C TYR A 267 -7.65 0.85 -23.30
N PHE A 268 -8.43 0.50 -22.27
CA PHE A 268 -7.99 -0.53 -21.33
C PHE A 268 -7.67 -1.85 -22.05
N ALA A 269 -8.56 -2.29 -22.95
CA ALA A 269 -8.35 -3.52 -23.72
C ALA A 269 -7.13 -3.42 -24.65
N ASP A 270 -6.88 -2.25 -25.25
CA ASP A 270 -5.70 -2.02 -26.08
C ASP A 270 -4.40 -2.21 -25.31
N ASN A 271 -4.33 -1.71 -24.06
CA ASN A 271 -3.14 -1.90 -23.23
C ASN A 271 -3.04 -3.33 -22.68
N LEU A 272 -4.15 -3.95 -22.28
CA LEU A 272 -4.18 -5.32 -21.77
C LEU A 272 -3.63 -6.34 -22.78
N PHE A 273 -3.91 -6.15 -24.06
CA PHE A 273 -3.48 -7.01 -25.17
C PHE A 273 -2.34 -6.40 -26.01
N ALA A 274 -1.64 -5.39 -25.49
CA ALA A 274 -0.50 -4.80 -26.19
C ALA A 274 0.64 -5.83 -26.36
N ASN A 275 1.30 -5.80 -27.52
CA ASN A 275 2.31 -6.79 -27.87
C ASN A 275 3.48 -6.82 -26.88
N GLY A 276 3.82 -8.01 -26.39
CA GLY A 276 4.98 -8.27 -25.53
C GLY A 276 4.83 -7.84 -24.06
N VAL A 277 3.65 -7.38 -23.64
CA VAL A 277 3.35 -6.99 -22.26
C VAL A 277 2.05 -7.62 -21.79
N ASN A 278 1.78 -7.53 -20.48
CA ASN A 278 0.49 -7.91 -19.88
C ASN A 278 0.07 -9.35 -20.23
N MET A 279 -0.99 -9.56 -21.02
CA MET A 279 -1.46 -10.91 -21.39
C MET A 279 -0.40 -11.72 -22.15
N ASP A 280 0.34 -11.09 -23.09
CA ASP A 280 1.45 -11.74 -23.81
C ASP A 280 2.57 -12.14 -22.85
N ALA A 281 2.94 -11.22 -21.98
CA ALA A 281 3.99 -11.44 -20.99
C ALA A 281 3.62 -12.53 -19.98
N LEU A 282 2.35 -12.65 -19.61
CA LEU A 282 1.87 -13.68 -18.69
C LEU A 282 1.89 -15.06 -19.35
N ASP A 283 1.48 -15.16 -20.62
CA ASP A 283 1.59 -16.39 -21.40
C ASP A 283 3.05 -16.85 -21.52
N GLU A 284 3.95 -15.93 -21.83
CA GLU A 284 5.39 -16.20 -21.92
C GLU A 284 5.97 -16.64 -20.57
N ALA A 285 5.71 -15.89 -19.50
CA ALA A 285 6.23 -16.17 -18.16
C ALA A 285 5.78 -17.56 -17.66
N PHE A 286 4.51 -17.93 -17.85
CA PHE A 286 4.05 -19.26 -17.47
C PHE A 286 4.60 -20.35 -18.39
N GLY A 287 4.83 -20.06 -19.67
CA GLY A 287 5.54 -20.95 -20.59
C GLY A 287 6.96 -21.27 -20.14
N ILE A 288 7.70 -20.29 -19.62
CA ILE A 288 9.04 -20.47 -19.03
C ILE A 288 8.97 -21.43 -17.84
N VAL A 289 8.04 -21.18 -16.90
CA VAL A 289 7.83 -22.04 -15.72
C VAL A 289 7.46 -23.46 -16.12
N LYS A 290 6.52 -23.65 -17.07
CA LYS A 290 6.13 -24.97 -17.56
C LYS A 290 7.31 -25.74 -18.12
N LYS A 291 8.16 -25.07 -18.92
CA LYS A 291 9.35 -25.69 -19.52
C LYS A 291 10.38 -26.10 -18.47
N GLN A 292 10.70 -25.21 -17.51
CA GLN A 292 11.70 -25.50 -16.47
C GLN A 292 11.24 -26.60 -15.52
N LEU A 293 9.95 -26.65 -15.19
CA LEU A 293 9.38 -27.66 -14.30
C LEU A 293 8.85 -28.90 -15.02
N ASN A 294 8.99 -28.98 -16.35
CA ASN A 294 8.46 -30.06 -17.17
C ASN A 294 6.97 -30.36 -16.91
N LEU A 295 6.15 -29.30 -16.85
CA LEU A 295 4.69 -29.40 -16.66
C LEU A 295 4.01 -29.79 -17.98
N SER A 296 2.86 -30.46 -17.88
CA SER A 296 2.04 -30.82 -19.05
C SER A 296 1.69 -29.61 -19.91
N ASP A 297 1.68 -29.80 -21.23
CA ASP A 297 1.24 -28.79 -22.20
C ASP A 297 -0.22 -28.36 -21.96
N ASP A 298 -1.07 -29.26 -21.45
CA ASP A 298 -2.48 -28.98 -21.12
C ASP A 298 -2.65 -28.10 -19.88
N ARG A 299 -1.60 -27.96 -19.04
CA ARG A 299 -1.66 -27.10 -17.86
C ARG A 299 -1.66 -25.65 -18.29
N LYS A 300 -2.70 -24.92 -17.89
CA LYS A 300 -2.84 -23.48 -18.11
C LYS A 300 -3.04 -22.73 -16.80
N LEU A 301 -2.56 -21.50 -16.76
CA LEU A 301 -2.81 -20.57 -15.66
C LEU A 301 -4.13 -19.85 -15.91
N ASN A 302 -4.97 -19.76 -14.88
CA ASN A 302 -6.25 -19.06 -14.96
C ASN A 302 -6.04 -17.55 -14.86
N VAL A 303 -6.73 -16.80 -15.72
CA VAL A 303 -6.72 -15.35 -15.72
C VAL A 303 -8.12 -14.81 -15.51
N SER A 304 -8.23 -13.81 -14.64
CA SER A 304 -9.41 -12.98 -14.44
C SER A 304 -9.12 -11.56 -14.92
N VAL A 305 -10.11 -10.90 -15.50
CA VAL A 305 -10.02 -9.49 -15.94
C VAL A 305 -11.07 -8.68 -15.18
N GLN A 306 -10.70 -7.52 -14.66
CA GLN A 306 -11.66 -6.65 -14.00
C GLN A 306 -12.84 -6.28 -14.90
N LEU A 307 -14.05 -6.31 -14.34
CA LEU A 307 -15.24 -5.63 -14.85
C LEU A 307 -15.25 -4.19 -14.32
N PRO A 308 -15.17 -3.19 -15.22
CA PRO A 308 -15.38 -1.80 -14.85
C PRO A 308 -16.80 -1.60 -14.31
N TYR A 309 -16.95 -0.83 -13.24
CA TYR A 309 -18.26 -0.43 -12.77
C TYR A 309 -18.91 0.55 -13.74
N VAL A 310 -20.06 0.16 -14.32
CA VAL A 310 -20.86 1.04 -15.17
C VAL A 310 -21.77 1.86 -14.28
N TYR A 311 -21.56 3.17 -14.19
CA TYR A 311 -22.40 4.06 -13.39
C TYR A 311 -23.80 4.22 -14.00
N LYS A 312 -24.83 4.36 -13.15
CA LYS A 312 -26.16 4.78 -13.60
C LYS A 312 -26.14 6.24 -14.06
N THR A 313 -26.43 6.51 -15.32
CA THR A 313 -26.40 7.87 -15.89
C THR A 313 -27.20 7.96 -17.20
N ASP A 314 -27.70 9.16 -17.50
CA ASP A 314 -28.35 9.54 -18.75
C ASP A 314 -27.38 10.06 -19.83
N LEU A 315 -26.09 10.17 -19.49
CA LEU A 315 -25.05 10.57 -20.43
C LEU A 315 -24.79 9.46 -21.48
N PRO A 316 -24.45 9.84 -22.73
CA PRO A 316 -24.06 8.87 -23.75
C PRO A 316 -22.83 8.06 -23.33
N PHE A 317 -22.93 6.73 -23.40
CA PHE A 317 -21.81 5.82 -23.22
C PHE A 317 -21.03 5.64 -24.54
N GLY A 318 -21.76 5.42 -25.64
CA GLY A 318 -21.21 5.21 -26.99
C GLY A 318 -21.84 4.01 -27.69
N ASP A 319 -21.90 4.03 -29.02
CA ASP A 319 -22.45 2.96 -29.87
C ASP A 319 -21.74 1.59 -29.68
N ILE A 320 -22.37 0.68 -28.94
CA ILE A 320 -21.85 -0.67 -28.65
C ILE A 320 -22.32 -1.72 -29.66
N ASN A 321 -23.35 -1.43 -30.45
CA ASN A 321 -24.01 -2.41 -31.32
C ASN A 321 -23.78 -2.14 -32.84
N GLY A 322 -23.25 -0.98 -33.20
CA GLY A 322 -22.91 -0.55 -34.56
C GLY A 322 -24.06 0.04 -35.37
N ASP A 323 -25.18 0.42 -34.75
CA ASP A 323 -26.35 1.01 -35.41
C ASP A 323 -26.24 2.54 -35.63
N GLY A 324 -25.18 3.16 -35.10
CA GLY A 324 -24.91 4.59 -35.20
C GLY A 324 -25.57 5.45 -34.13
N ALA A 325 -26.18 4.85 -33.10
CA ALA A 325 -26.73 5.55 -31.93
C ALA A 325 -25.95 5.18 -30.66
N ASP A 326 -25.73 6.16 -29.78
CA ASP A 326 -25.06 5.91 -28.50
C ASP A 326 -26.03 5.31 -27.48
N GLU A 327 -25.63 4.21 -26.84
CA GLU A 327 -26.31 3.69 -25.66
C GLU A 327 -26.07 4.55 -24.42
N LYS A 328 -26.93 4.36 -23.43
CA LYS A 328 -26.84 4.97 -22.10
C LYS A 328 -26.75 3.90 -21.02
N ALA A 329 -26.79 4.31 -19.75
CA ALA A 329 -26.72 3.44 -18.60
C ALA A 329 -27.79 3.82 -17.53
N GLU A 330 -29.02 4.15 -17.93
CA GLU A 330 -30.04 4.63 -16.99
C GLU A 330 -30.72 3.47 -16.24
N THR A 331 -30.84 2.32 -16.89
CA THR A 331 -31.56 1.14 -16.40
C THR A 331 -30.62 -0.06 -16.19
N PRO A 332 -31.03 -1.07 -15.39
CA PRO A 332 -30.26 -2.30 -15.24
C PRO A 332 -29.99 -3.03 -16.57
N ASP A 333 -30.96 -3.06 -17.49
CA ASP A 333 -30.83 -3.75 -18.79
C ASP A 333 -29.82 -3.05 -19.70
N GLU A 334 -29.83 -1.71 -19.74
CA GLU A 334 -28.84 -0.93 -20.51
C GLU A 334 -27.42 -1.12 -19.95
N ARG A 335 -27.27 -1.09 -18.62
CA ARG A 335 -25.98 -1.36 -17.96
C ARG A 335 -25.51 -2.78 -18.22
N LEU A 336 -26.41 -3.76 -18.20
CA LEU A 336 -26.10 -5.15 -18.54
C LEU A 336 -25.62 -5.29 -19.98
N ALA A 337 -26.22 -4.58 -20.95
CA ALA A 337 -25.78 -4.57 -22.33
C ALA A 337 -24.34 -4.03 -22.48
N ILE A 338 -23.97 -2.98 -21.72
CA ILE A 338 -22.60 -2.47 -21.68
C ILE A 338 -21.63 -3.50 -21.09
N TYR A 339 -22.02 -4.20 -20.02
CA TYR A 339 -21.21 -5.28 -19.45
C TYR A 339 -21.02 -6.42 -20.46
N GLU A 340 -22.06 -6.81 -21.17
CA GLU A 340 -22.01 -7.85 -22.20
C GLU A 340 -21.08 -7.45 -23.35
N TYR A 341 -21.19 -6.21 -23.85
CA TYR A 341 -20.25 -5.64 -24.84
C TYR A 341 -18.80 -5.76 -24.38
N TYR A 342 -18.51 -5.35 -23.14
CA TYR A 342 -17.16 -5.39 -22.60
C TYR A 342 -16.61 -6.82 -22.51
N VAL A 343 -17.41 -7.74 -21.99
CA VAL A 343 -17.04 -9.16 -21.88
C VAL A 343 -16.78 -9.77 -23.25
N ASP A 344 -17.63 -9.49 -24.24
CA ASP A 344 -17.47 -9.98 -25.60
C ASP A 344 -16.21 -9.42 -26.28
N MET A 345 -15.93 -8.12 -26.09
CA MET A 345 -14.70 -7.50 -26.59
C MET A 345 -13.45 -8.15 -25.99
N ILE A 346 -13.38 -8.32 -24.67
CA ILE A 346 -12.22 -8.94 -24.00
C ILE A 346 -12.05 -10.39 -24.45
N SER A 347 -13.16 -11.14 -24.52
CA SER A 347 -13.16 -12.55 -24.92
C SER A 347 -12.72 -12.74 -26.36
N ALA A 348 -13.21 -11.90 -27.29
CA ALA A 348 -12.82 -11.95 -28.69
C ALA A 348 -11.34 -11.61 -28.89
N ARG A 349 -10.84 -10.57 -28.19
CA ARG A 349 -9.41 -10.21 -28.22
C ARG A 349 -8.56 -11.35 -27.68
N PHE A 350 -8.91 -11.94 -26.54
CA PHE A 350 -8.18 -13.09 -25.99
C PHE A 350 -8.15 -14.27 -26.96
N ALA A 351 -9.29 -14.64 -27.54
CA ALA A 351 -9.38 -15.74 -28.50
C ALA A 351 -8.51 -15.50 -29.76
N SER A 352 -8.42 -14.25 -30.23
CA SER A 352 -7.61 -13.89 -31.41
C SER A 352 -6.10 -14.05 -31.21
N ARG A 353 -5.63 -14.08 -29.95
CA ARG A 353 -4.20 -14.19 -29.60
C ARG A 353 -3.70 -15.63 -29.56
N ASP A 354 -4.61 -16.61 -29.46
CA ASP A 354 -4.29 -18.04 -29.43
C ASP A 354 -3.23 -18.42 -28.36
N TYR A 355 -3.38 -17.85 -27.16
CA TYR A 355 -2.50 -18.10 -26.01
C TYR A 355 -2.44 -19.59 -25.62
N LYS A 356 -1.22 -20.08 -25.37
CA LYS A 356 -0.95 -21.51 -25.15
C LYS A 356 -0.88 -21.90 -23.69
N ASN A 357 -0.50 -20.97 -22.84
CA ASN A 357 -0.15 -21.19 -21.44
C ASN A 357 -1.18 -20.58 -20.48
N ILE A 358 -2.03 -19.67 -20.95
CA ILE A 358 -3.09 -19.05 -20.13
C ILE A 358 -4.50 -19.33 -20.66
N THR A 359 -5.48 -19.21 -19.77
CA THR A 359 -6.92 -19.27 -20.07
C THR A 359 -7.63 -18.09 -19.42
N LEU A 360 -8.42 -17.34 -20.19
CA LEU A 360 -9.41 -16.41 -19.64
C LEU A 360 -10.52 -17.23 -18.98
N ALA A 361 -10.52 -17.28 -17.66
CA ALA A 361 -11.37 -18.17 -16.87
C ALA A 361 -12.48 -17.44 -16.11
N ALA A 362 -12.28 -16.15 -15.84
CA ALA A 362 -13.18 -15.38 -15.00
C ALA A 362 -13.17 -13.89 -15.31
N PHE A 363 -14.13 -13.21 -14.73
CA PHE A 363 -14.16 -11.76 -14.62
C PHE A 363 -14.25 -11.35 -13.14
N TYR A 364 -13.58 -10.25 -12.80
CA TYR A 364 -13.45 -9.75 -11.43
C TYR A 364 -14.31 -8.50 -11.21
N GLN A 365 -15.23 -8.55 -10.25
CA GLN A 365 -16.05 -7.39 -9.91
C GLN A 365 -15.18 -6.29 -9.28
N GLY A 366 -15.07 -5.16 -9.99
CA GLY A 366 -14.19 -4.05 -9.60
C GLY A 366 -14.62 -3.24 -8.38
N CYS A 367 -15.86 -3.38 -7.92
CA CYS A 367 -16.35 -2.69 -6.72
C CYS A 367 -16.13 -3.55 -5.47
N GLU A 368 -15.61 -2.96 -4.40
CA GLU A 368 -15.37 -3.64 -3.12
C GLU A 368 -16.63 -3.75 -2.23
N GLY A 369 -17.78 -3.30 -2.73
CA GLY A 369 -19.08 -3.36 -2.08
C GLY A 369 -20.18 -3.17 -3.12
N VAL A 370 -21.39 -3.65 -2.84
CA VAL A 370 -22.56 -3.38 -3.68
C VAL A 370 -22.95 -1.90 -3.52
N PRO A 371 -22.94 -1.08 -4.58
CA PRO A 371 -23.12 0.37 -4.48
C PRO A 371 -24.56 0.84 -4.21
N VAL A 372 -25.26 0.33 -3.20
CA VAL A 372 -26.70 0.63 -2.94
C VAL A 372 -27.02 2.12 -2.78
N ALA A 373 -26.02 2.96 -2.52
CA ALA A 373 -26.14 4.42 -2.54
C ALA A 373 -26.34 5.04 -3.95
N MET A 374 -26.10 4.26 -5.00
CA MET A 374 -26.24 4.64 -6.43
C MET A 374 -27.65 4.41 -6.96
N SER A 375 -28.22 3.23 -6.70
CA SER A 375 -29.57 2.83 -7.13
C SER A 375 -30.07 1.70 -6.24
N ASP A 376 -31.39 1.53 -6.16
CA ASP A 376 -32.00 0.39 -5.47
C ASP A 376 -31.81 -0.94 -6.26
N ASP A 377 -31.41 -0.84 -7.53
CA ASP A 377 -31.27 -2.00 -8.43
C ASP A 377 -29.91 -2.71 -8.34
N GLU A 378 -28.94 -2.22 -7.57
CA GLU A 378 -27.54 -2.69 -7.66
C GLU A 378 -27.38 -4.18 -7.32
N TYR A 379 -28.11 -4.69 -6.33
CA TYR A 379 -28.12 -6.14 -6.04
C TYR A 379 -28.72 -6.96 -7.19
N GLY A 380 -29.70 -6.41 -7.90
CA GLY A 380 -30.27 -7.02 -9.10
C GLY A 380 -29.28 -7.03 -10.25
N LEU A 381 -28.61 -5.90 -10.50
CA LEU A 381 -27.60 -5.79 -11.54
C LEU A 381 -26.43 -6.74 -11.33
N PHE A 382 -25.89 -6.85 -10.11
CA PHE A 382 -24.79 -7.78 -9.81
C PHE A 382 -25.17 -9.23 -10.13
N ARG A 383 -26.38 -9.64 -9.77
CA ARG A 383 -26.91 -10.97 -10.13
C ARG A 383 -27.00 -11.15 -11.64
N LEU A 384 -27.60 -10.19 -12.35
CA LEU A 384 -27.74 -10.25 -13.81
C LEU A 384 -26.39 -10.34 -14.54
N VAL A 385 -25.39 -9.56 -14.09
CA VAL A 385 -24.04 -9.58 -14.66
C VAL A 385 -23.37 -10.94 -14.42
N ASN A 386 -23.44 -11.48 -13.20
CA ASN A 386 -22.86 -12.78 -12.89
C ASN A 386 -23.55 -13.93 -13.64
N GLU A 387 -24.88 -13.88 -13.77
CA GLU A 387 -25.62 -14.83 -14.62
C GLU A 387 -25.21 -14.74 -16.10
N MET A 388 -24.95 -13.53 -16.62
CA MET A 388 -24.44 -13.32 -17.98
C MET A 388 -23.06 -13.94 -18.16
N LEU A 389 -22.15 -13.75 -17.20
CA LEU A 389 -20.82 -14.39 -17.22
C LEU A 389 -20.94 -15.92 -17.28
N HIS A 390 -21.79 -16.52 -16.43
CA HIS A 390 -22.00 -17.97 -16.40
C HIS A 390 -22.56 -18.50 -17.72
N LYS A 391 -23.51 -17.80 -18.35
CA LYS A 391 -24.06 -18.15 -19.67
C LYS A 391 -22.98 -18.15 -20.76
N LYS A 392 -21.97 -17.29 -20.64
CA LYS A 392 -20.81 -17.22 -21.54
C LYS A 392 -19.67 -18.18 -21.15
N GLY A 393 -19.83 -18.94 -20.07
CA GLY A 393 -18.85 -19.93 -19.60
C GLY A 393 -17.72 -19.37 -18.74
N PHE A 394 -17.86 -18.13 -18.26
CA PHE A 394 -16.90 -17.50 -17.34
C PHE A 394 -17.36 -17.60 -15.90
N ARG A 395 -16.40 -17.62 -14.97
CA ARG A 395 -16.67 -17.48 -13.54
C ARG A 395 -16.75 -16.00 -13.12
N ALA A 396 -17.46 -15.74 -12.05
CA ALA A 396 -17.52 -14.44 -11.39
C ALA A 396 -16.66 -14.45 -10.11
N THR A 397 -15.75 -13.48 -9.98
CA THR A 397 -14.83 -13.36 -8.84
C THR A 397 -14.97 -12.00 -8.16
N TRP A 398 -14.76 -11.94 -6.84
CA TRP A 398 -14.95 -10.72 -6.05
C TRP A 398 -14.01 -10.61 -4.85
N ILE A 399 -13.59 -9.39 -4.50
CA ILE A 399 -12.79 -9.11 -3.30
C ILE A 399 -13.48 -7.94 -2.57
N PRO A 400 -14.49 -8.22 -1.74
CA PRO A 400 -15.16 -7.17 -0.96
C PRO A 400 -14.23 -6.57 0.09
N CYS A 401 -14.39 -5.27 0.38
CA CYS A 401 -13.72 -4.60 1.49
C CYS A 401 -14.18 -5.14 2.84
N PHE A 402 -13.38 -4.94 3.90
CA PHE A 402 -13.79 -5.39 5.24
C PHE A 402 -15.12 -4.74 5.62
N LEU A 403 -16.17 -5.58 5.73
CA LEU A 403 -17.57 -5.16 5.93
C LEU A 403 -18.13 -4.29 4.79
N GLY A 404 -17.67 -4.49 3.56
CA GLY A 404 -18.24 -3.89 2.37
C GLY A 404 -19.64 -4.41 2.07
N THR A 405 -20.57 -3.54 1.71
CA THR A 405 -21.98 -3.86 1.48
C THR A 405 -22.16 -5.13 0.62
N GLY A 406 -22.92 -6.11 1.12
CA GLY A 406 -23.27 -7.33 0.40
C GLY A 406 -22.27 -8.49 0.47
N PHE A 407 -21.16 -8.37 1.20
CA PHE A 407 -20.14 -9.42 1.32
C PHE A 407 -20.71 -10.77 1.83
N ASP A 408 -21.68 -10.71 2.74
CA ASP A 408 -22.37 -11.84 3.36
C ASP A 408 -23.28 -12.59 2.38
N ARG A 409 -23.70 -11.90 1.32
CA ARG A 409 -24.62 -12.39 0.28
C ARG A 409 -23.92 -12.81 -1.00
N TRP A 410 -22.59 -12.88 -1.03
CA TRP A 410 -21.80 -13.14 -2.24
C TRP A 410 -22.28 -14.36 -3.06
N LYS A 411 -22.69 -15.45 -2.39
CA LYS A 411 -23.27 -16.64 -3.05
C LYS A 411 -24.63 -16.35 -3.69
N GLU A 412 -25.51 -15.60 -3.04
CA GLU A 412 -26.80 -15.18 -3.60
C GLU A 412 -26.62 -14.25 -4.81
N LEU A 413 -25.51 -13.52 -4.85
CA LEU A 413 -25.14 -12.67 -5.98
C LEU A 413 -24.55 -13.45 -7.15
N GLY A 414 -24.30 -14.75 -7.01
CA GLY A 414 -23.80 -15.59 -8.09
C GLY A 414 -22.28 -15.60 -8.24
N PHE A 415 -21.52 -15.15 -7.24
CA PHE A 415 -20.06 -15.22 -7.29
C PHE A 415 -19.56 -16.67 -7.05
N ASP A 416 -18.61 -17.11 -7.87
CA ASP A 416 -17.96 -18.41 -7.74
C ASP A 416 -16.90 -18.39 -6.63
N TYR A 417 -16.10 -17.32 -6.60
CA TYR A 417 -15.08 -17.05 -5.60
C TYR A 417 -15.18 -15.63 -5.06
N ALA A 418 -15.22 -15.49 -3.73
CA ALA A 418 -15.11 -14.21 -3.07
C ALA A 418 -14.09 -14.28 -1.92
N TYR A 419 -13.20 -13.29 -1.85
CA TYR A 419 -12.12 -13.22 -0.88
C TYR A 419 -12.29 -11.96 -0.05
N LEU A 420 -12.62 -12.09 1.23
CA LEU A 420 -12.77 -10.90 2.07
C LEU A 420 -11.39 -10.31 2.34
N GLN A 421 -11.24 -9.00 2.14
CA GLN A 421 -10.01 -8.30 2.50
C GLN A 421 -10.06 -7.81 3.96
N PRO A 422 -9.07 -8.12 4.81
CA PRO A 422 -9.05 -7.67 6.20
C PRO A 422 -8.81 -6.17 6.39
N ASN A 423 -8.14 -5.49 5.45
CA ASN A 423 -7.68 -4.11 5.57
C ASN A 423 -6.70 -3.84 6.73
N TYR A 424 -6.24 -4.87 7.44
CA TYR A 424 -5.35 -4.78 8.61
C TYR A 424 -4.01 -4.09 8.27
N MET A 425 -3.46 -4.33 7.08
CA MET A 425 -2.23 -3.71 6.59
C MET A 425 -2.31 -2.18 6.65
N PHE A 426 -3.47 -1.61 6.32
CA PHE A 426 -3.67 -0.18 6.13
C PHE A 426 -4.31 0.54 7.32
N HIS A 427 -4.62 -0.16 8.41
CA HIS A 427 -5.25 0.40 9.61
C HIS A 427 -4.40 0.23 10.88
N ASP A 428 -4.55 1.12 11.87
CA ASP A 428 -3.88 0.98 13.18
C ASP A 428 -4.65 0.04 14.14
N TRP A 429 -5.04 -1.13 13.61
CA TRP A 429 -5.74 -2.16 14.37
C TRP A 429 -4.74 -3.06 15.09
N GLN A 430 -5.22 -3.77 16.11
CA GLN A 430 -4.41 -4.79 16.77
C GLN A 430 -4.46 -6.10 15.95
N PRO A 431 -3.41 -6.94 16.01
CA PRO A 431 -3.39 -8.22 15.29
C PRO A 431 -4.63 -9.11 15.55
N ASP A 432 -5.23 -9.02 16.75
CA ASP A 432 -6.48 -9.73 17.10
C ASP A 432 -7.65 -9.45 16.15
N SER A 433 -7.65 -8.33 15.39
CA SER A 433 -8.63 -8.08 14.33
C SER A 433 -8.61 -9.15 13.22
N LEU A 434 -7.48 -9.83 13.01
CA LEU A 434 -7.38 -10.96 12.09
C LEU A 434 -8.12 -12.21 12.62
N ALA A 435 -8.36 -12.32 13.93
CA ALA A 435 -9.22 -13.36 14.49
C ALA A 435 -10.72 -13.07 14.22
N GLU A 436 -11.14 -11.81 14.36
CA GLU A 436 -12.50 -11.37 13.96
C GLU A 436 -12.73 -11.65 12.48
N PHE A 437 -11.76 -11.28 11.65
CA PHE A 437 -11.77 -11.57 10.24
C PHE A 437 -11.93 -13.07 9.94
N ALA A 438 -11.15 -13.93 10.61
CA ALA A 438 -11.23 -15.38 10.42
C ALA A 438 -12.61 -15.94 10.79
N GLU A 439 -13.23 -15.42 11.85
CA GLU A 439 -14.61 -15.76 12.22
C GLU A 439 -15.60 -15.36 11.13
N ILE A 440 -15.47 -14.15 10.57
CA ILE A 440 -16.37 -13.64 9.53
C ILE A 440 -16.30 -14.49 8.26
N ILE A 441 -15.10 -14.81 7.76
CA ILE A 441 -14.98 -15.62 6.54
C ILE A 441 -15.44 -17.07 6.76
N GLY A 442 -15.24 -17.62 7.97
CA GLY A 442 -15.74 -18.94 8.37
C GLY A 442 -17.23 -18.97 8.68
N LYS A 443 -17.87 -17.82 8.88
CA LYS A 443 -19.32 -17.67 8.93
C LYS A 443 -19.87 -17.64 7.50
N TYR A 444 -19.42 -16.70 6.66
CA TYR A 444 -20.04 -16.49 5.35
C TYR A 444 -19.45 -17.32 4.20
N GLY A 445 -18.48 -18.19 4.50
CA GLY A 445 -17.88 -19.13 3.56
C GLY A 445 -16.99 -18.46 2.53
N LEU A 446 -16.31 -17.39 2.90
CA LEU A 446 -15.44 -16.60 2.04
C LEU A 446 -14.01 -17.17 2.04
N GLY A 447 -13.24 -16.81 1.02
CA GLY A 447 -11.77 -16.87 1.04
C GLY A 447 -11.17 -15.67 1.75
N ALA A 448 -9.84 -15.59 1.78
CA ALA A 448 -9.10 -14.51 2.42
C ALA A 448 -8.20 -13.76 1.43
N GLU A 449 -8.23 -12.44 1.45
CA GLU A 449 -7.14 -11.66 0.84
C GLU A 449 -5.99 -11.44 1.84
N ILE A 450 -4.77 -11.51 1.35
CA ILE A 450 -3.53 -11.19 2.06
C ILE A 450 -2.92 -9.94 1.42
N GLU A 451 -2.74 -8.88 2.21
CA GLU A 451 -2.32 -7.57 1.72
C GLU A 451 -0.86 -7.26 2.11
N ILE A 452 -0.02 -6.91 1.14
CA ILE A 452 1.33 -6.39 1.38
C ILE A 452 1.45 -4.92 0.94
N ASN A 453 1.96 -4.07 1.83
CA ASN A 453 2.27 -2.68 1.50
C ASN A 453 3.67 -2.58 0.87
N HIS A 454 3.86 -1.64 -0.08
CA HIS A 454 5.16 -1.40 -0.73
C HIS A 454 6.30 -1.07 0.25
N THR A 455 5.99 -0.50 1.42
CA THR A 455 6.96 -0.24 2.49
C THR A 455 7.54 -1.51 3.11
N CYS A 456 6.87 -2.67 3.00
CA CYS A 456 7.36 -3.97 3.46
C CYS A 456 8.63 -4.42 2.74
N VAL A 457 8.93 -3.82 1.58
CA VAL A 457 10.09 -4.17 0.75
C VAL A 457 11.09 -3.02 0.61
N LEU A 458 10.98 -2.00 1.47
CA LEU A 458 11.86 -0.84 1.50
C LEU A 458 12.61 -0.76 2.84
N PRO A 459 13.75 -1.48 3.03
CA PRO A 459 14.49 -1.53 4.30
C PRO A 459 14.93 -0.19 4.89
N LYS A 460 14.95 0.87 4.08
CA LYS A 460 15.30 2.23 4.50
C LYS A 460 14.10 3.05 4.98
N SER A 461 12.88 2.55 4.78
CA SER A 461 11.66 3.21 5.24
C SER A 461 11.55 3.13 6.76
N PRO A 462 11.15 4.20 7.45
CA PRO A 462 10.87 4.13 8.90
C PRO A 462 9.67 3.23 9.21
N LEU A 463 8.85 2.89 8.21
CA LEU A 463 7.69 2.00 8.36
C LEU A 463 8.02 0.53 8.09
N PHE A 464 9.24 0.22 7.63
CA PHE A 464 9.63 -1.11 7.16
C PHE A 464 9.33 -2.22 8.18
N GLU A 465 9.87 -2.12 9.40
CA GLU A 465 9.73 -3.20 10.39
C GLU A 465 8.27 -3.36 10.84
N ARG A 466 7.52 -2.26 10.98
CA ARG A 466 6.09 -2.28 11.30
C ARG A 466 5.29 -2.99 10.22
N ASP A 467 5.43 -2.58 8.98
CA ASP A 467 4.61 -3.10 7.88
C ASP A 467 5.02 -4.54 7.52
N ARG A 468 6.32 -4.85 7.60
CA ARG A 468 6.83 -6.23 7.53
C ARG A 468 6.21 -7.10 8.62
N GLN A 469 6.12 -6.61 9.85
CA GLN A 469 5.50 -7.37 10.94
C GLN A 469 4.02 -7.60 10.69
N LYS A 470 3.29 -6.57 10.24
CA LYS A 470 1.88 -6.73 9.87
C LYS A 470 1.67 -7.81 8.81
N TYR A 471 2.52 -7.85 7.78
CA TYR A 471 2.45 -8.89 6.77
C TYR A 471 2.67 -10.29 7.36
N ILE A 472 3.63 -10.44 8.28
CA ILE A 472 3.86 -11.69 9.01
C ILE A 472 2.63 -12.05 9.87
N ASP A 473 1.98 -11.07 10.49
CA ASP A 473 0.77 -11.31 11.28
C ASP A 473 -0.36 -11.90 10.42
N TYR A 474 -0.52 -11.47 9.15
CA TYR A 474 -1.45 -12.12 8.21
C TYR A 474 -1.13 -13.61 8.03
N LEU A 475 0.13 -13.99 7.93
CA LEU A 475 0.52 -15.40 7.72
C LEU A 475 0.37 -16.21 9.02
N ASP A 476 0.78 -15.65 10.15
CA ASP A 476 0.72 -16.30 11.45
C ASP A 476 -0.73 -16.56 11.89
N TYR A 477 -1.59 -15.56 11.75
CA TYR A 477 -3.02 -15.70 12.06
C TYR A 477 -3.70 -16.64 11.05
N GLY A 478 -3.22 -16.70 9.81
CA GLY A 478 -3.77 -17.60 8.80
C GLY A 478 -3.49 -19.06 9.06
N ALA A 479 -2.27 -19.36 9.50
CA ALA A 479 -1.92 -20.69 9.97
C ALA A 479 -2.70 -21.05 11.25
N LYS A 480 -2.80 -20.10 12.20
CA LYS A 480 -3.47 -20.33 13.49
C LYS A 480 -4.99 -20.53 13.39
N TYR A 481 -5.68 -19.69 12.60
CA TYR A 481 -7.14 -19.69 12.49
C TYR A 481 -7.66 -20.39 11.23
N GLY A 482 -6.76 -20.96 10.42
CA GLY A 482 -7.09 -21.92 9.36
C GLY A 482 -7.27 -21.35 7.96
N TYR A 483 -7.30 -20.02 7.79
CA TYR A 483 -7.50 -19.43 6.46
C TYR A 483 -6.32 -19.61 5.50
N MET A 484 -5.15 -20.07 5.97
CA MET A 484 -4.09 -20.59 5.09
C MET A 484 -4.59 -21.69 4.15
N ASN A 485 -5.61 -22.44 4.57
CA ASN A 485 -6.21 -23.54 3.80
C ASN A 485 -7.45 -23.13 3.01
N ALA A 486 -7.90 -21.88 3.15
CA ALA A 486 -8.96 -21.32 2.33
C ALA A 486 -8.43 -20.90 0.94
N ALA A 487 -9.33 -20.57 0.03
CA ALA A 487 -8.99 -19.88 -1.20
C ALA A 487 -8.41 -18.49 -0.85
N LEU A 488 -7.32 -18.11 -1.49
CA LEU A 488 -6.56 -16.91 -1.17
C LEU A 488 -6.53 -15.93 -2.35
N ALA A 489 -6.57 -14.64 -2.04
CA ALA A 489 -6.20 -13.55 -2.94
C ALA A 489 -5.00 -12.78 -2.36
N PHE A 490 -4.20 -12.13 -3.20
CA PHE A 490 -3.01 -11.39 -2.78
C PHE A 490 -2.95 -10.00 -3.42
N TYR A 491 -3.06 -8.98 -2.58
CA TYR A 491 -2.81 -7.60 -2.96
C TYR A 491 -1.35 -7.24 -2.73
N GLN A 492 -0.70 -6.64 -3.75
CA GLN A 492 0.74 -6.44 -3.73
C GLN A 492 1.24 -5.08 -4.26
N GLY A 493 0.32 -4.15 -4.54
CA GLY A 493 0.62 -2.83 -5.08
C GLY A 493 0.91 -2.82 -6.58
N ALA A 494 1.01 -1.61 -7.17
CA ALA A 494 1.31 -1.41 -8.59
C ALA A 494 2.81 -1.53 -8.89
N GLY A 495 3.14 -1.54 -10.18
CA GLY A 495 4.51 -1.77 -10.64
C GLY A 495 4.78 -3.25 -10.88
N PRO A 496 6.06 -3.65 -11.01
CA PRO A 496 6.39 -5.05 -10.90
C PRO A 496 6.02 -5.56 -9.50
N GLY A 497 5.93 -4.66 -8.51
CA GLY A 497 5.20 -4.86 -7.26
C GLY A 497 6.04 -5.40 -6.09
N SER A 498 5.41 -5.51 -4.92
CA SER A 498 6.10 -5.87 -3.67
C SER A 498 6.64 -7.30 -3.70
N MET A 499 5.89 -8.25 -4.26
CA MET A 499 6.32 -9.65 -4.31
C MET A 499 7.47 -9.88 -5.29
N TYR A 500 7.45 -9.22 -6.45
CA TYR A 500 8.61 -9.17 -7.35
C TYR A 500 9.86 -8.61 -6.65
N THR A 501 9.70 -7.47 -5.97
CA THR A 501 10.81 -6.84 -5.25
C THR A 501 11.35 -7.75 -4.16
N ALA A 502 10.46 -8.46 -3.46
CA ALA A 502 10.82 -9.46 -2.46
C ALA A 502 11.61 -10.63 -3.07
N ALA A 503 11.13 -11.20 -4.18
CA ALA A 503 11.78 -12.32 -4.84
C ALA A 503 13.23 -12.03 -5.26
N LEU A 504 13.50 -10.81 -5.74
CA LEU A 504 14.83 -10.41 -6.23
C LEU A 504 15.76 -9.80 -5.16
N SER A 505 15.28 -9.66 -3.93
CA SER A 505 16.05 -8.94 -2.91
C SER A 505 17.22 -9.77 -2.37
N GLY A 506 18.37 -9.10 -2.23
CA GLY A 506 19.51 -9.62 -1.45
C GLY A 506 19.39 -9.37 0.06
N ASP A 507 18.44 -8.53 0.50
CA ASP A 507 18.13 -8.38 1.93
C ASP A 507 17.25 -9.54 2.36
N TRP A 508 17.78 -10.41 3.23
CA TRP A 508 17.10 -11.62 3.68
C TRP A 508 15.73 -11.32 4.32
N ARG A 509 15.56 -10.16 4.97
CA ARG A 509 14.28 -9.78 5.61
C ARG A 509 13.18 -9.53 4.58
N VAL A 510 13.58 -8.97 3.44
CA VAL A 510 12.68 -8.69 2.31
C VAL A 510 12.46 -9.96 1.50
N ARG A 511 13.53 -10.70 1.20
CA ARG A 511 13.46 -11.98 0.47
C ARG A 511 12.58 -13.01 1.18
N ASN A 512 12.68 -13.08 2.50
CA ASN A 512 11.90 -14.00 3.31
C ASN A 512 10.38 -13.76 3.21
N LEU A 513 9.91 -12.54 2.89
CA LEU A 513 8.48 -12.30 2.64
C LEU A 513 7.99 -13.12 1.46
N TYR A 514 8.76 -13.19 0.37
CA TYR A 514 8.43 -14.00 -0.80
C TYR A 514 8.45 -15.50 -0.49
N ASP A 515 9.49 -15.97 0.21
CA ASP A 515 9.62 -17.40 0.56
C ASP A 515 8.54 -17.86 1.56
N ARG A 516 8.17 -17.01 2.52
CA ARG A 516 7.05 -17.25 3.45
C ARG A 516 5.71 -17.29 2.73
N THR A 517 5.50 -16.37 1.78
CA THR A 517 4.30 -16.34 0.93
C THR A 517 4.14 -17.66 0.18
N TYR A 518 5.22 -18.15 -0.44
CA TYR A 518 5.23 -19.44 -1.12
C TYR A 518 4.79 -20.58 -0.19
N ARG A 519 5.43 -20.69 0.99
CA ARG A 519 5.08 -21.73 1.97
C ARG A 519 3.64 -21.62 2.45
N PHE A 520 3.13 -20.41 2.62
CA PHE A 520 1.75 -20.16 3.03
C PHE A 520 0.75 -20.60 1.95
N ILE A 521 1.00 -20.25 0.69
CA ILE A 521 0.18 -20.70 -0.46
C ILE A 521 0.14 -22.23 -0.51
N LYS A 522 1.29 -22.88 -0.31
CA LYS A 522 1.44 -24.35 -0.33
C LYS A 522 0.90 -25.03 0.93
N GLY A 523 0.46 -24.29 1.93
CA GLY A 523 -0.07 -24.84 3.19
C GLY A 523 0.99 -25.52 4.06
N ILE A 524 2.26 -25.16 3.87
CA ILE A 524 3.41 -25.71 4.62
C ILE A 524 4.10 -24.64 5.50
N TYR A 525 3.50 -23.46 5.62
CA TYR A 525 3.98 -22.41 6.52
C TYR A 525 3.66 -22.78 7.97
N ASP A 526 4.67 -22.71 8.82
CA ASP A 526 4.56 -22.93 10.27
C ASP A 526 5.22 -21.77 11.03
N PRO A 527 4.45 -20.94 11.76
CA PRO A 527 4.98 -19.78 12.48
C PRO A 527 6.16 -20.08 13.40
N GLU A 528 6.16 -21.24 14.06
CA GLU A 528 7.21 -21.60 15.03
C GLU A 528 8.52 -22.00 14.34
N THR A 529 8.42 -22.73 13.22
CA THR A 529 9.56 -23.02 12.35
C THR A 529 10.17 -21.74 11.79
N GLU A 530 9.33 -20.80 11.33
CA GLU A 530 9.78 -19.53 10.74
C GLU A 530 10.53 -18.63 11.74
N LYS A 531 10.03 -18.55 12.98
CA LYS A 531 10.73 -17.85 14.06
C LYS A 531 12.09 -18.47 14.35
N THR A 532 12.16 -19.80 14.32
CA THR A 532 13.40 -20.55 14.58
C THR A 532 14.44 -20.32 13.46
N GLU A 533 14.01 -20.33 12.21
CA GLU A 533 14.86 -20.01 11.05
C GLU A 533 15.37 -18.56 11.11
N GLU A 534 14.49 -17.60 11.43
CA GLU A 534 14.87 -16.19 11.56
C GLU A 534 15.95 -15.98 12.64
N VAL A 535 15.80 -16.60 13.80
CA VAL A 535 16.82 -16.59 14.87
C VAL A 535 18.15 -17.20 14.38
N THR A 536 18.08 -18.26 13.57
CA THR A 536 19.27 -18.93 13.04
C THR A 536 20.01 -18.07 12.01
N ILE A 537 19.27 -17.40 11.13
CA ILE A 537 19.82 -16.43 10.17
C ILE A 537 20.49 -15.27 10.91
N LEU A 538 19.82 -14.68 11.91
CA LEU A 538 20.36 -13.60 12.72
C LEU A 538 21.66 -13.99 13.41
N LYS A 539 21.73 -15.19 14.01
CA LYS A 539 22.97 -15.72 14.60
C LYS A 539 24.08 -15.85 13.56
N SER A 540 23.80 -16.39 12.38
CA SER A 540 24.79 -16.51 11.31
C SER A 540 25.31 -15.14 10.84
N ILE A 541 24.43 -14.15 10.73
CA ILE A 541 24.81 -12.78 10.37
C ILE A 541 25.68 -12.16 11.47
N GLU A 542 25.32 -12.35 12.74
CA GLU A 542 26.11 -11.88 13.88
C GLU A 542 27.52 -12.50 13.89
N GLU A 543 27.63 -13.80 13.64
CA GLU A 543 28.91 -14.51 13.52
C GLU A 543 29.76 -13.99 12.35
N LYS A 544 29.16 -13.79 11.18
CA LYS A 544 29.83 -13.20 10.01
C LYS A 544 30.30 -11.78 10.29
N ALA A 545 29.47 -10.97 10.96
CA ALA A 545 29.83 -9.61 11.36
C ALA A 545 30.99 -9.62 12.37
N LYS A 546 30.95 -10.49 13.39
CA LYS A 546 32.05 -10.68 14.35
C LYS A 546 33.35 -11.10 13.64
N ALA A 547 33.26 -12.03 12.68
CA ALA A 547 34.40 -12.46 11.88
C ALA A 547 34.97 -11.31 11.03
N ALA A 548 34.12 -10.53 10.37
CA ALA A 548 34.54 -9.36 9.58
C ALA A 548 35.21 -8.28 10.45
N VAL A 549 34.65 -7.98 11.64
CA VAL A 549 35.27 -7.07 12.61
C VAL A 549 36.62 -7.62 13.09
N GLY A 550 36.71 -8.93 13.34
CA GLY A 550 37.97 -9.61 13.64
C GLY A 550 39.01 -9.41 12.54
N GLN A 551 38.64 -9.64 11.27
CA GLN A 551 39.53 -9.43 10.12
C GLN A 551 39.99 -7.97 9.98
N VAL A 552 39.08 -6.99 10.18
CA VAL A 552 39.44 -5.57 10.17
C VAL A 552 40.40 -5.25 11.32
N LYS A 553 40.15 -5.78 12.52
CA LYS A 553 41.04 -5.61 13.67
C LYS A 553 42.41 -6.22 13.42
N ASP A 554 42.48 -7.44 12.89
CA ASP A 554 43.74 -8.10 12.55
C ASP A 554 44.51 -7.36 11.45
N THR A 555 43.79 -6.84 10.46
CA THR A 555 44.37 -5.98 9.40
C THR A 555 44.92 -4.69 9.99
N ALA A 556 44.20 -4.05 10.91
CA ALA A 556 44.65 -2.85 11.60
C ALA A 556 45.86 -3.13 12.51
N ILE A 557 45.89 -4.26 13.22
CA ILE A 557 47.03 -4.71 14.03
C ILE A 557 48.26 -4.96 13.13
N LYS A 558 48.08 -5.64 11.99
CA LYS A 558 49.16 -5.89 11.04
C LYS A 558 49.70 -4.60 10.43
N ALA A 559 48.82 -3.66 10.07
CA ALA A 559 49.21 -2.33 9.59
C ALA A 559 49.96 -1.52 10.65
N ALA A 560 49.52 -1.59 11.92
CA ALA A 560 50.21 -0.97 13.04
C ALA A 560 51.58 -1.60 13.30
N GLY A 561 51.70 -2.93 13.22
CA GLY A 561 52.97 -3.65 13.32
C GLY A 561 53.95 -3.25 12.21
N GLN A 562 53.49 -3.21 10.96
CA GLN A 562 54.30 -2.72 9.83
C GLN A 562 54.73 -1.26 10.01
N ALA A 563 53.88 -0.40 10.56
CA ALA A 563 54.24 0.99 10.85
C ALA A 563 55.30 1.10 11.96
N VAL A 564 55.26 0.22 12.97
CA VAL A 564 56.28 0.13 14.03
C VAL A 564 57.61 -0.38 13.46
N ASP A 565 57.59 -1.45 12.65
CA ASP A 565 58.80 -1.98 11.98
C ASP A 565 59.44 -0.93 11.06
N THR A 566 58.62 -0.17 10.33
CA THR A 566 59.09 0.93 9.48
C THR A 566 59.69 2.07 10.31
N ALA A 567 59.08 2.40 11.46
CA ALA A 567 59.62 3.40 12.38
C ALA A 567 60.95 2.94 13.04
N GLU A 568 61.11 1.65 13.29
CA GLU A 568 62.34 1.05 13.83
C GLU A 568 63.45 1.04 12.78
N GLN A 569 63.14 0.68 11.52
CA GLN A 569 64.06 0.80 10.39
C GLN A 569 64.49 2.26 10.14
N VAL A 570 63.56 3.23 10.25
CA VAL A 570 63.88 4.66 10.18
C VAL A 570 64.75 5.10 11.36
N ARG A 571 64.57 4.54 12.55
CA ARG A 571 65.43 4.77 13.72
C ARG A 571 66.83 4.20 13.54
N GLU A 572 66.97 3.00 12.98
CA GLU A 572 68.28 2.42 12.63
C GLU A 572 69.00 3.24 11.56
N LEU A 573 68.31 3.60 10.47
CA LEU A 573 68.83 4.49 9.42
C LEU A 573 69.21 5.88 9.96
N ALA A 574 68.43 6.43 10.90
CA ALA A 574 68.76 7.67 11.59
C ALA A 574 69.97 7.51 12.51
N GLY A 575 70.10 6.37 13.20
CA GLY A 575 71.26 6.02 14.02
C GLY A 575 72.55 5.88 13.20
N GLU A 576 72.48 5.25 12.03
CA GLU A 576 73.59 5.18 11.08
C GLU A 576 73.94 6.55 10.50
N LYS A 577 72.93 7.35 10.11
CA LYS A 577 73.15 8.73 9.64
C LYS A 577 73.73 9.64 10.72
N VAL A 578 73.39 9.45 12.00
CA VAL A 578 74.00 10.19 13.13
C VAL A 578 75.44 9.75 13.38
N LYS A 579 75.78 8.46 13.21
CA LYS A 579 77.18 8.00 13.23
C LYS A 579 77.99 8.60 12.08
N LEU A 580 77.43 8.62 10.86
CA LEU A 580 78.02 9.27 9.69
C LEU A 580 78.16 10.79 9.88
N ALA A 581 77.16 11.46 10.47
CA ALA A 581 77.20 12.89 10.78
C ALA A 581 78.21 13.23 11.88
N LYS A 582 78.39 12.37 12.90
CA LYS A 582 79.44 12.52 13.92
C LYS A 582 80.84 12.28 13.34
N ALA A 583 81.00 11.30 12.45
CA ALA A 583 82.26 11.07 11.72
C ALA A 583 82.60 12.25 10.81
N TYR A 584 81.60 12.79 10.10
CA TYR A 584 81.74 13.98 9.26
C TYR A 584 82.01 15.27 10.07
N ALA A 585 81.35 15.45 11.22
CA ALA A 585 81.59 16.57 12.13
C ALA A 585 82.97 16.47 12.82
N GLY A 586 83.45 15.28 13.13
CA GLY A 586 84.80 15.03 13.66
C GLY A 586 85.92 15.29 12.64
N MET A 587 85.70 14.95 11.36
CA MET A 587 86.60 15.31 10.25
C MET A 587 86.59 16.83 9.99
N LYS A 588 85.42 17.45 9.93
CA LYS A 588 85.27 18.90 9.69
C LYS A 588 85.77 19.78 10.84
N ALA A 589 85.69 19.33 12.09
CA ALA A 589 86.20 20.07 13.25
C ALA A 589 87.74 20.07 13.37
N LYS A 590 88.42 19.08 12.78
CA LYS A 590 89.88 19.02 12.68
C LYS A 590 90.41 19.83 11.50
N GLU A 591 89.69 19.87 10.38
CA GLU A 591 90.01 20.71 9.21
C GLU A 591 89.71 22.21 9.44
N ALA A 592 88.70 22.57 10.24
CA ALA A 592 88.32 23.96 10.50
C ALA A 592 89.27 24.72 11.45
N LYS A 593 90.06 24.03 12.28
CA LYS A 593 91.00 24.66 13.22
C LYS A 593 92.31 25.10 12.55
N ASP A 594 92.75 24.37 11.52
CA ASP A 594 93.94 24.71 10.71
C ASP A 594 93.58 25.66 9.55
N TYR A 595 92.37 25.57 9.00
CA TYR A 595 91.87 26.46 7.94
C TYR A 595 91.51 27.88 8.41
N ALA A 596 91.12 28.06 9.68
CA ALA A 596 90.82 29.37 10.27
C ALA A 596 92.07 30.27 10.45
N GLY A 597 93.27 29.68 10.54
CA GLY A 597 94.53 30.41 10.64
C GLY A 597 95.02 31.01 9.31
N GLU A 598 94.84 30.32 8.19
CA GLU A 598 95.25 30.81 6.85
C GLU A 598 94.19 31.70 6.18
N LYS A 599 92.89 31.43 6.37
CA LYS A 599 91.83 32.25 5.77
C LYS A 599 91.64 33.63 6.43
N ALA A 600 92.07 33.84 7.67
CA ALA A 600 92.10 35.17 8.29
C ALA A 600 93.13 36.12 7.62
N LYS A 601 94.20 35.58 7.02
CA LYS A 601 95.22 36.38 6.29
C LYS A 601 94.83 36.63 4.82
N LEU A 602 94.15 35.70 4.16
CA LEU A 602 93.63 35.87 2.80
C LEU A 602 92.32 36.68 2.72
N ALA A 603 91.46 36.64 3.75
CA ALA A 603 90.21 37.41 3.79
C ALA A 603 90.43 38.93 3.96
N LYS A 604 91.50 39.36 4.63
CA LYS A 604 91.86 40.79 4.74
C LYS A 604 92.33 41.35 3.38
N ALA A 605 93.13 40.58 2.63
CA ALA A 605 93.63 40.97 1.30
C ALA A 605 92.55 40.92 0.19
N TYR A 606 91.55 40.03 0.32
CA TYR A 606 90.44 39.91 -0.64
C TYR A 606 89.32 40.95 -0.40
N ALA A 607 89.08 41.37 0.85
CA ALA A 607 88.09 42.40 1.19
C ALA A 607 88.48 43.78 0.66
N ASP A 608 89.76 44.14 0.67
CA ASP A 608 90.25 45.44 0.17
C ASP A 608 90.16 45.56 -1.37
N VAL A 609 90.34 44.45 -2.10
CA VAL A 609 90.22 44.41 -3.57
C VAL A 609 88.75 44.41 -4.03
N LYS A 610 87.85 43.73 -3.32
CA LYS A 610 86.40 43.73 -3.59
C LYS A 610 85.73 45.06 -3.22
N ALA A 611 86.17 45.76 -2.16
CA ALA A 611 85.65 47.08 -1.80
C ALA A 611 85.96 48.15 -2.87
N LYS A 612 87.08 48.02 -3.59
CA LYS A 612 87.48 48.91 -4.68
C LYS A 612 86.66 48.68 -5.96
N GLN A 613 86.41 47.42 -6.33
CA GLN A 613 85.60 47.05 -7.51
C GLN A 613 84.09 47.31 -7.35
N VAL A 614 83.56 47.29 -6.11
CA VAL A 614 82.15 47.63 -5.82
C VAL A 614 81.92 49.15 -5.86
N ARG A 615 82.90 49.98 -5.47
CA ARG A 615 82.81 51.45 -5.61
C ARG A 615 82.83 51.88 -7.09
N GLU A 616 83.69 51.30 -7.92
CA GLU A 616 83.78 51.64 -9.35
C GLU A 616 82.56 51.19 -10.17
N LYS A 617 81.93 50.05 -9.84
CA LYS A 617 80.65 49.64 -10.48
C LYS A 617 79.42 50.40 -9.98
N ALA A 618 79.40 50.84 -8.71
CA ALA A 618 78.31 51.67 -8.17
C ALA A 618 78.29 53.09 -8.76
N THR A 619 79.46 53.67 -9.07
CA THR A 619 79.57 54.99 -9.72
C THR A 619 79.07 54.98 -11.18
N VAL A 620 79.31 53.89 -11.93
CA VAL A 620 78.86 53.73 -13.32
C VAL A 620 77.34 53.46 -13.41
N LEU A 621 76.78 52.67 -12.49
CA LEU A 621 75.34 52.40 -12.43
C LEU A 621 74.52 53.58 -11.87
N ALA A 622 75.08 54.37 -10.94
CA ALA A 622 74.47 55.60 -10.45
C ALA A 622 74.45 56.72 -11.52
N GLY A 623 75.48 56.82 -12.35
CA GLY A 623 75.50 57.76 -13.49
C GLY A 623 74.40 57.47 -14.52
N ALA A 624 74.26 56.21 -14.94
CA ALA A 624 73.25 55.79 -15.91
C ALA A 624 71.80 55.92 -15.37
N ALA A 625 71.59 55.79 -14.06
CA ALA A 625 70.27 55.97 -13.44
C ALA A 625 69.87 57.45 -13.29
N VAL A 626 70.83 58.34 -13.00
CA VAL A 626 70.60 59.79 -12.91
C VAL A 626 70.30 60.40 -14.29
N GLU A 627 70.97 59.93 -15.34
CA GLU A 627 70.80 60.41 -16.72
C GLU A 627 69.42 60.00 -17.28
N LYS A 628 69.02 58.73 -17.07
CA LYS A 628 67.69 58.22 -17.45
C LYS A 628 66.54 58.85 -16.63
N GLY A 629 66.81 59.20 -15.37
CA GLY A 629 65.89 59.96 -14.52
C GLY A 629 65.68 61.41 -14.99
N ARG A 630 66.74 62.09 -15.45
CA ARG A 630 66.65 63.46 -16.01
C ARG A 630 65.92 63.48 -17.35
N GLU A 631 66.16 62.52 -18.25
CA GLU A 631 65.40 62.39 -19.51
C GLU A 631 63.90 62.14 -19.28
N THR A 632 63.57 61.32 -18.27
CA THR A 632 62.17 61.02 -17.92
C THR A 632 61.49 62.23 -17.27
N ALA A 633 62.19 62.97 -16.41
CA ALA A 633 61.67 64.19 -15.78
C ALA A 633 61.51 65.37 -16.75
N ALA A 634 62.36 65.47 -17.78
CA ALA A 634 62.23 66.46 -18.85
C ALA A 634 61.01 66.18 -19.74
N LYS A 635 60.80 64.92 -20.14
CA LYS A 635 59.61 64.49 -20.91
C LYS A 635 58.30 64.61 -20.12
N LEU A 636 58.35 64.55 -18.79
CA LEU A 636 57.19 64.76 -17.90
C LEU A 636 56.79 66.24 -17.73
N LYS A 637 57.69 67.19 -17.96
CA LYS A 637 57.39 68.64 -17.90
C LYS A 637 56.62 69.16 -19.14
N GLU A 638 56.71 68.45 -20.26
CA GLU A 638 56.03 68.81 -21.52
C GLU A 638 54.64 68.15 -21.67
N LEU A 639 54.23 67.32 -20.70
CA LEU A 639 52.92 66.67 -20.71
C LEU A 639 51.82 67.60 -20.16
N PRO A 640 50.65 67.71 -20.83
CA PRO A 640 49.48 68.44 -20.33
C PRO A 640 48.99 67.90 -18.97
N GLU A 641 48.50 68.79 -18.09
CA GLU A 641 48.17 68.51 -16.67
C GLU A 641 47.17 67.37 -16.46
N ASP A 642 46.24 67.19 -17.39
CA ASP A 642 45.23 66.12 -17.34
C ASP A 642 45.85 64.71 -17.44
N LYS A 643 47.06 64.56 -17.97
CA LYS A 643 47.80 63.29 -18.02
C LYS A 643 48.78 63.06 -16.87
N LYS A 644 49.12 64.08 -16.07
CA LYS A 644 50.04 63.94 -14.93
C LYS A 644 49.43 63.17 -13.76
N LEU A 645 48.11 63.25 -13.59
CA LEU A 645 47.40 62.58 -12.50
C LEU A 645 47.32 61.06 -12.66
N ALA A 646 47.36 60.54 -13.91
CA ALA A 646 47.27 59.11 -14.19
C ALA A 646 48.58 58.34 -13.91
N LEU A 647 49.74 59.01 -13.84
CA LEU A 647 51.05 58.35 -13.73
C LEU A 647 51.57 58.23 -12.29
N VAL A 648 51.06 59.06 -11.36
CA VAL A 648 51.39 58.98 -9.92
C VAL A 648 50.91 57.67 -9.29
N GLY A 649 49.86 57.04 -9.86
CA GLY A 649 49.39 55.73 -9.42
C GLY A 649 50.27 54.54 -9.85
N ALA A 650 51.06 54.66 -10.93
CA ALA A 650 51.80 53.53 -11.49
C ALA A 650 53.21 53.35 -10.88
N ILE A 651 53.82 54.41 -10.35
CA ILE A 651 55.20 54.36 -9.80
C ILE A 651 55.25 53.79 -8.38
N GLY A 652 54.14 53.82 -7.64
CA GLY A 652 54.03 53.20 -6.30
C GLY A 652 54.20 51.67 -6.30
N ALA A 653 53.88 50.99 -7.40
CA ALA A 653 53.97 49.53 -7.50
C ALA A 653 55.40 49.00 -7.68
N VAL A 654 56.32 49.79 -8.23
CA VAL A 654 57.71 49.35 -8.50
C VAL A 654 58.62 49.54 -7.28
N ALA A 655 58.35 50.54 -6.44
CA ALA A 655 59.10 50.79 -5.21
C ALA A 655 58.87 49.70 -4.13
N ALA A 656 57.70 49.04 -4.15
CA ALA A 656 57.38 47.93 -3.24
C ALA A 656 58.15 46.64 -3.60
N VAL A 657 58.39 46.38 -4.89
CA VAL A 657 59.13 45.19 -5.35
C VAL A 657 60.62 45.28 -4.97
N ILE A 658 61.21 46.48 -4.98
CA ILE A 658 62.63 46.67 -4.60
C ILE A 658 62.84 46.51 -3.09
N SER A 659 61.87 46.89 -2.26
CA SER A 659 61.97 46.74 -0.80
C SER A 659 61.75 45.30 -0.32
N ALA A 660 61.14 44.42 -1.13
CA ALA A 660 60.90 43.02 -0.78
C ALA A 660 62.09 42.09 -1.09
N PHE A 661 63.00 42.48 -2.00
CA PHE A 661 64.18 41.68 -2.38
C PHE A 661 65.43 41.96 -1.54
N SER A 662 65.41 42.95 -0.65
CA SER A 662 66.47 43.24 0.34
C SER A 662 66.22 42.58 1.71
N GLY A 663 65.42 41.52 1.75
CA GLY A 663 65.21 40.73 2.95
C GLY A 663 66.50 40.30 3.63
N GLY A 664 66.48 40.31 4.96
CA GLY A 664 67.24 39.36 5.76
C GLY A 664 68.60 39.81 6.29
N GLU A 665 68.60 40.80 7.19
CA GLU A 665 69.60 40.84 8.28
C GLU A 665 68.90 40.97 9.64
N ARG A 666 69.00 39.87 10.40
CA ARG A 666 69.29 39.80 11.84
C ARG A 666 68.81 40.96 12.74
N LYS A 667 67.84 40.62 13.61
CA LYS A 667 68.06 40.78 15.06
C LYS A 667 68.87 39.59 15.57
N LYS A 668 70.19 39.74 15.55
CA LYS A 668 71.15 39.44 16.61
C LYS A 668 72.51 39.96 16.18
#